data_AF-A0A409VP07-F1
#
_entry.id   AF-A0A409VP07-F1
#
_cell.length_a   1.000
_cell.length_b   1.000
_cell.length_c   1.000
_cell.angle_alpha   90.00
_cell.angle_beta   90.00
_cell.angle_gamma   90.00
#
_symmetry.space_group_name_H-M   'P 1'
#
loop_
_entity.id
_entity.type
_entity.pdbx_description
1 polymer ?
#
loop_
_entity_poly.entity_id
_entity_poly.type
_entity_poly.pdbx_seq_one_letter_code
_entity_poly.pdbx_strand_id
1 'polypeptide(L)'
;MADTLTSQSAPGAAEDDRPIVWFDIDNTLYSASSNISHAMGTRIHAYFVNLGLSHQEASELHLKYYTQYGLALRGLTKHHDVDPLDFDRKCDGSLPLEEMISYDPELRKLIEDIDKSKVRIWGLTNAYRLHAERVLRILKLDDLFDGLVFCDYNVKNFVCKPEPEYYEMVAMALKQANVKDPSKCYFVDDNRKNVDAARALGWGHCVHFCEKGLEAMEGGKIKAIDDAREPAGMDYRPRFAQPFTLTEAIGLDVGVLTDEIARLQNSLKHLKDTQTILQSTLKEEGESPDPELKKAFEENQVVIGSQEERISILKMALAEKGVVAGSHYDPQPAAEPEVALSETNEDTEGVYLQKPVQACMLPGLSLSLIMDPTNKPKGPSPHYSLYQREVFKNGGQKGLLPNFSVHPEQLSDSVKAKLNDRGYFYVNSNAGLGWTDRANREAFYRWRIIPRMLVDTNTRDMTVDLFGHHLPAPIIFAPIGINKLYHTQGELVPAKIAGELGLPYCLSTAGSQPIEDVAKANEEGASKKTDSNSVYNFSGYREANATSPRFFQLYMGHDDEVTVSLLERAWKSGFDVCMLTVDTWQLGWRPTDVDIANYTFYYPGTVGNEVGASDPVFMRKYGKELEKDPGKWIDSSVWHGKAHSWEKIPWLIREWKRISKGRPFLLKGIQSVEDARKALELGCEGIVVSNHAGRQVDGAVGSLEILPDIVDAVGDKMKIIFDSGIRTGADVFKAIALGAHAVQVGRLYIWGMSHEGETGCRHVMKSLLADLDILMTVGGYQSLKDVNRSALRYNPSGVPPSVGQFAKL
;
A
#
# COMPACT_ATOMS: atom_id res chain seq x y z
N MET A 1 -3.50 -21.44 7.87
CA MET A 1 -3.79 -21.90 9.25
C MET A 1 -2.61 -21.54 10.13
N ALA A 2 -2.91 -20.96 11.29
CA ALA A 2 -2.02 -20.57 12.39
C ALA A 2 -1.03 -19.42 12.13
N ASP A 3 -1.51 -18.19 12.26
CA ASP A 3 -0.75 -17.07 12.86
C ASP A 3 -1.73 -16.19 13.65
N THR A 4 -2.20 -16.73 14.79
CA THR A 4 -2.85 -15.94 15.83
C THR A 4 -1.77 -15.40 16.76
N LEU A 5 -1.78 -14.09 16.96
CA LEU A 5 -0.93 -13.33 17.89
C LEU A 5 -0.77 -14.06 19.24
N THR A 6 0.42 -14.60 19.48
CA THR A 6 0.84 -15.02 20.81
C THR A 6 1.56 -13.84 21.47
N SER A 7 0.98 -13.35 22.57
CA SER A 7 1.83 -12.80 23.63
C SER A 7 2.79 -13.92 24.03
N GLN A 8 4.09 -13.70 23.93
CA GLN A 8 5.09 -14.66 24.38
C GLN A 8 4.81 -15.04 25.84
N SER A 9 4.31 -16.25 26.07
CA SER A 9 4.32 -16.85 27.40
C SER A 9 5.77 -17.10 27.78
N ALA A 10 6.23 -16.46 28.85
CA ALA A 10 7.52 -16.74 29.45
C ALA A 10 7.68 -18.26 29.68
N PRO A 11 8.89 -18.83 29.49
CA PRO A 11 9.10 -20.25 29.75
C PRO A 11 8.90 -20.51 31.26
N GLY A 12 7.79 -21.16 31.60
CA GLY A 12 7.38 -21.46 32.98
C GLY A 12 5.96 -21.03 33.39
N ALA A 13 5.14 -20.46 32.50
CA ALA A 13 3.74 -20.15 32.82
C ALA A 13 2.93 -21.44 33.03
N ALA A 14 2.27 -21.57 34.18
CA ALA A 14 1.39 -22.68 34.49
C ALA A 14 0.23 -22.77 33.49
N GLU A 15 -0.20 -23.98 33.16
CA GLU A 15 -1.35 -24.25 32.29
C GLU A 15 -2.65 -23.63 32.86
N ASP A 16 -3.26 -22.69 32.15
CA ASP A 16 -4.51 -22.02 32.54
C ASP A 16 -5.73 -22.73 31.94
N ASP A 17 -6.36 -23.63 32.72
CA ASP A 17 -7.49 -24.48 32.32
C ASP A 17 -8.85 -23.95 32.84
N ARG A 18 -8.95 -22.63 33.06
CA ARG A 18 -10.19 -21.98 33.50
C ARG A 18 -11.25 -21.99 32.38
N PRO A 19 -12.55 -22.11 32.72
CA PRO A 19 -13.62 -21.97 31.75
C PRO A 19 -13.61 -20.61 31.04
N ILE A 20 -14.15 -20.57 29.81
CA ILE A 20 -14.23 -19.36 29.00
C ILE A 20 -15.68 -18.92 28.87
N VAL A 21 -15.95 -17.65 29.15
CA VAL A 21 -17.19 -16.96 28.84
C VAL A 21 -16.99 -16.21 27.53
N TRP A 22 -17.66 -16.68 26.49
CA TRP A 22 -17.71 -16.12 25.16
C TRP A 22 -18.89 -15.16 25.07
N PHE A 23 -18.59 -13.92 24.71
CA PHE A 23 -19.59 -12.93 24.34
C PHE A 23 -19.53 -12.70 22.84
N ASP A 24 -20.65 -12.90 22.17
CA ASP A 24 -20.87 -12.19 20.93
C ASP A 24 -20.83 -10.67 21.18
N ILE A 25 -20.51 -9.92 20.13
CA ILE A 25 -20.35 -8.46 20.22
C ILE A 25 -21.60 -7.75 19.69
N ASP A 26 -22.07 -8.13 18.52
CA ASP A 26 -23.03 -7.34 17.75
C ASP A 26 -24.46 -7.60 18.22
N ASN A 27 -25.18 -6.55 18.65
CA ASN A 27 -26.47 -6.65 19.35
C ASN A 27 -26.45 -7.46 20.67
N THR A 28 -25.27 -7.90 21.13
CA THR A 28 -25.08 -8.60 22.41
C THR A 28 -24.42 -7.69 23.45
N LEU A 29 -23.32 -7.00 23.10
CA LEU A 29 -22.65 -6.03 23.99
C LEU A 29 -23.22 -4.62 23.83
N TYR A 30 -24.13 -4.40 22.91
CA TYR A 30 -24.88 -3.16 22.77
C TYR A 30 -26.29 -3.50 22.32
N SER A 31 -27.27 -2.69 22.72
CA SER A 31 -28.68 -2.96 22.38
C SER A 31 -28.94 -2.84 20.87
N ALA A 32 -29.88 -3.63 20.35
CA ALA A 32 -30.44 -3.49 19.02
C ALA A 32 -31.04 -2.07 18.80
N SER A 33 -31.43 -1.37 19.88
CA SER A 33 -31.88 0.02 19.80
C SER A 33 -30.82 1.01 19.31
N SER A 34 -29.54 0.61 19.28
CA SER A 34 -28.44 1.39 18.68
C SER A 34 -28.62 1.59 17.17
N ASN A 35 -29.50 0.80 16.52
CA ASN A 35 -29.74 0.81 15.08
C ASN A 35 -28.51 0.49 14.22
N ILE A 36 -27.47 -0.11 14.80
CA ILE A 36 -26.27 -0.54 14.06
C ILE A 36 -26.65 -1.55 12.97
N SER A 37 -27.49 -2.55 13.27
CA SER A 37 -27.96 -3.52 12.27
C SER A 37 -28.69 -2.86 11.10
N HIS A 38 -29.51 -1.83 11.36
CA HIS A 38 -30.23 -1.09 10.32
C HIS A 38 -29.27 -0.29 9.42
N ALA A 39 -28.32 0.41 10.04
CA ALA A 39 -27.29 1.15 9.35
C ALA A 39 -26.37 0.23 8.52
N MET A 40 -26.10 -0.96 9.05
CA MET A 40 -25.35 -2.01 8.38
C MET A 40 -26.11 -2.54 7.16
N GLY A 41 -27.35 -2.99 7.34
CA GLY A 41 -28.10 -3.60 6.24
C GLY A 41 -28.41 -2.61 5.12
N THR A 42 -28.56 -1.31 5.43
CA THR A 42 -28.62 -0.25 4.41
C THR A 42 -27.34 -0.16 3.57
N ARG A 43 -26.17 -0.23 4.21
CA ARG A 43 -24.87 -0.18 3.52
C ARG A 43 -24.61 -1.44 2.72
N ILE A 44 -24.94 -2.61 3.28
CA ILE A 44 -24.86 -3.88 2.57
C ILE A 44 -25.76 -3.83 1.33
N HIS A 45 -27.00 -3.36 1.45
CA HIS A 45 -27.88 -3.20 0.30
C HIS A 45 -27.28 -2.27 -0.77
N ALA A 46 -26.75 -1.11 -0.36
CA ALA A 46 -26.07 -0.20 -1.26
C ALA A 46 -24.84 -0.83 -1.93
N TYR A 47 -24.11 -1.70 -1.21
CA TYR A 47 -22.98 -2.46 -1.74
C TYR A 47 -23.42 -3.40 -2.86
N PHE A 48 -24.51 -4.17 -2.67
CA PHE A 48 -25.06 -5.03 -3.71
C PHE A 48 -25.47 -4.24 -4.96
N VAL A 49 -26.12 -3.08 -4.78
CA VAL A 49 -26.51 -2.21 -5.91
C VAL A 49 -25.27 -1.68 -6.65
N ASN A 50 -24.20 -1.32 -5.94
CA ASN A 50 -22.94 -0.88 -6.54
C ASN A 50 -22.20 -1.97 -7.32
N LEU A 51 -22.54 -3.24 -7.13
CA LEU A 51 -22.06 -4.35 -7.98
C LEU A 51 -22.81 -4.45 -9.31
N GLY A 52 -23.76 -3.54 -9.58
CA GLY A 52 -24.57 -3.52 -10.80
C GLY A 52 -25.88 -4.30 -10.69
N LEU A 53 -26.25 -4.76 -9.49
CA LEU A 53 -27.51 -5.46 -9.25
C LEU A 53 -28.67 -4.47 -9.12
N SER A 54 -29.84 -4.85 -9.64
CA SER A 54 -31.06 -4.06 -9.38
C SER A 54 -31.41 -4.07 -7.89
N HIS A 55 -32.18 -3.07 -7.43
CA HIS A 55 -32.63 -3.03 -6.04
C HIS A 55 -33.41 -4.29 -5.61
N GLN A 56 -34.14 -4.91 -6.55
CA GLN A 56 -34.86 -6.16 -6.28
C GLN A 56 -33.89 -7.32 -6.08
N GLU A 57 -32.94 -7.52 -7.01
CA GLU A 57 -31.92 -8.57 -6.91
C GLU A 57 -31.04 -8.39 -5.66
N ALA A 58 -30.66 -7.16 -5.34
CA ALA A 58 -29.91 -6.83 -4.13
C ALA A 58 -30.65 -7.26 -2.86
N SER A 59 -31.96 -6.99 -2.77
CA SER A 59 -32.79 -7.38 -1.63
C SER A 59 -32.91 -8.91 -1.50
N GLU A 60 -33.14 -9.58 -2.63
CA GLU A 60 -33.31 -11.04 -2.67
C GLU A 60 -32.00 -11.76 -2.33
N LEU A 61 -30.87 -11.31 -2.89
CA LEU A 61 -29.56 -11.91 -2.65
C LEU A 61 -29.03 -11.61 -1.25
N HIS A 62 -29.27 -10.41 -0.70
CA HIS A 62 -28.91 -10.09 0.68
C HIS A 62 -29.62 -11.06 1.65
N LEU A 63 -30.94 -11.23 1.51
CA LEU A 63 -31.69 -12.16 2.34
C LEU A 63 -31.22 -13.60 2.14
N LYS A 64 -31.04 -14.03 0.89
CA LYS A 64 -30.59 -15.37 0.54
C LYS A 64 -29.23 -15.68 1.14
N TYR A 65 -28.26 -14.79 0.98
CA TYR A 65 -26.89 -15.00 1.45
C TYR A 65 -26.79 -14.97 2.97
N TYR A 66 -27.52 -14.07 3.63
CA TYR A 66 -27.61 -14.10 5.09
C TYR A 66 -28.27 -15.40 5.59
N THR A 67 -29.40 -15.80 5.00
CA THR A 67 -30.11 -17.03 5.41
C THR A 67 -29.28 -18.29 5.18
N GLN A 68 -28.56 -18.35 4.05
CA GLN A 68 -27.82 -19.54 3.65
C GLN A 68 -26.43 -19.64 4.30
N TYR A 69 -25.76 -18.52 4.52
CA TYR A 69 -24.36 -18.49 4.97
C TYR A 69 -24.16 -17.82 6.33
N GLY A 70 -25.20 -17.28 6.97
CA GLY A 70 -25.08 -16.56 8.25
C GLY A 70 -24.49 -15.14 8.14
N LEU A 71 -23.83 -14.81 7.03
CA LEU A 71 -23.26 -13.50 6.73
C LEU A 71 -23.41 -13.19 5.23
N ALA A 72 -23.97 -12.03 4.88
CA ALA A 72 -24.19 -11.65 3.48
C ALA A 72 -22.89 -11.65 2.65
N LEU A 73 -21.79 -11.22 3.27
CA LEU A 73 -20.44 -11.21 2.67
C LEU A 73 -19.97 -12.60 2.23
N ARG A 74 -20.35 -13.66 2.94
CA ARG A 74 -19.99 -15.03 2.55
C ARG A 74 -20.60 -15.43 1.23
N GLY A 75 -21.84 -15.01 0.96
CA GLY A 75 -22.45 -15.23 -0.34
C GLY A 75 -21.84 -14.36 -1.44
N LEU A 76 -21.53 -13.10 -1.14
CA LEU A 76 -20.87 -12.19 -2.09
C LEU A 76 -19.49 -12.71 -2.52
N THR A 77 -18.65 -13.11 -1.58
CA THR A 77 -17.31 -13.65 -1.85
C THR A 77 -17.35 -14.94 -2.65
N LYS A 78 -18.37 -15.78 -2.43
CA LYS A 78 -18.51 -17.08 -3.08
C LYS A 78 -19.07 -17.00 -4.51
N HIS A 79 -19.96 -16.04 -4.77
CA HIS A 79 -20.72 -15.99 -6.03
C HIS A 79 -20.43 -14.77 -6.89
N HIS A 80 -19.77 -13.74 -6.35
CA HIS A 80 -19.58 -12.43 -7.01
C HIS A 80 -18.13 -11.93 -6.99
N ASP A 81 -17.15 -12.78 -6.61
CA ASP A 81 -15.71 -12.45 -6.53
C ASP A 81 -15.41 -11.15 -5.76
N VAL A 82 -16.22 -10.87 -4.74
CA VAL A 82 -16.09 -9.68 -3.89
C VAL A 82 -14.89 -9.81 -2.97
N ASP A 83 -14.07 -8.77 -2.88
CA ASP A 83 -13.02 -8.63 -1.86
C ASP A 83 -13.66 -8.39 -0.48
N PRO A 84 -13.47 -9.31 0.50
CA PRO A 84 -13.95 -9.14 1.87
C PRO A 84 -13.54 -7.82 2.53
N LEU A 85 -12.33 -7.33 2.24
CA LEU A 85 -11.80 -6.11 2.86
C LEU A 85 -12.38 -4.84 2.21
N ASP A 86 -12.79 -4.90 0.94
CA ASP A 86 -13.55 -3.82 0.32
C ASP A 86 -14.98 -3.74 0.89
N PHE A 87 -15.61 -4.89 1.11
CA PHE A 87 -16.92 -4.95 1.78
C PHE A 87 -16.86 -4.37 3.19
N ASP A 88 -15.89 -4.79 4.02
CA ASP A 88 -15.68 -4.25 5.37
C ASP A 88 -15.57 -2.72 5.34
N ARG A 89 -14.71 -2.20 4.46
CA ARG A 89 -14.47 -0.75 4.35
C ARG A 89 -15.72 0.04 4.00
N LYS A 90 -16.61 -0.52 3.18
CA LYS A 90 -17.84 0.14 2.71
C LYS A 90 -19.03 -0.13 3.62
N CYS A 91 -19.05 -1.23 4.34
CA CYS A 91 -20.13 -1.64 5.24
C CYS A 91 -19.71 -1.43 6.71
N ASP A 92 -19.09 -2.41 7.34
CA ASP A 92 -18.76 -2.40 8.78
C ASP A 92 -17.87 -1.21 9.19
N GLY A 93 -16.73 -1.05 8.51
CA GLY A 93 -15.76 0.00 8.77
C GLY A 93 -16.25 1.41 8.46
N SER A 94 -17.34 1.58 7.70
CA SER A 94 -17.93 2.88 7.38
C SER A 94 -19.01 3.35 8.37
N LEU A 95 -19.33 2.54 9.38
CA LEU A 95 -20.29 2.91 10.41
C LEU A 95 -19.73 3.99 11.35
N PRO A 96 -20.51 5.05 11.64
CA PRO A 96 -20.17 6.06 12.63
C PRO A 96 -20.46 5.54 14.05
N LEU A 97 -19.79 4.45 14.45
CA LEU A 97 -20.07 3.77 15.73
C LEU A 97 -19.99 4.71 16.94
N GLU A 98 -19.08 5.68 16.89
CA GLU A 98 -18.86 6.67 17.95
C GLU A 98 -20.07 7.60 18.17
N GLU A 99 -20.98 7.67 17.20
CA GLU A 99 -22.27 8.40 17.29
C GLU A 99 -23.44 7.47 17.66
N MET A 100 -23.28 6.15 17.50
CA MET A 100 -24.36 5.16 17.64
C MET A 100 -24.32 4.44 18.99
N ILE A 101 -23.13 4.23 19.56
CA ILE A 101 -22.91 3.62 20.86
C ILE A 101 -21.94 4.47 21.68
N SER A 102 -22.04 4.35 23.00
CA SER A 102 -21.19 5.09 23.93
C SER A 102 -20.92 4.24 25.17
N TYR A 103 -20.01 4.70 26.01
CA TYR A 103 -19.66 4.01 27.26
C TYR A 103 -20.90 3.67 28.09
N ASP A 104 -21.07 2.38 28.39
CA ASP A 104 -22.12 1.86 29.26
C ASP A 104 -21.52 1.41 30.60
N PRO A 105 -21.74 2.17 31.69
CA PRO A 105 -21.20 1.83 33.00
C PRO A 105 -21.86 0.58 33.62
N GLU A 106 -23.12 0.28 33.28
CA GLU A 106 -23.82 -0.91 33.80
C GLU A 106 -23.30 -2.17 33.14
N LEU A 107 -23.11 -2.14 31.82
CA LEU A 107 -22.48 -3.24 31.08
C LEU A 107 -21.04 -3.45 31.53
N ARG A 108 -20.24 -2.40 31.66
CA ARG A 108 -18.86 -2.53 32.15
C ARG A 108 -18.85 -3.18 33.52
N LYS A 109 -19.70 -2.72 34.44
CA LYS A 109 -19.82 -3.31 35.77
C LYS A 109 -20.25 -4.77 35.71
N LEU A 110 -21.19 -5.13 34.84
CA LEU A 110 -21.60 -6.53 34.64
C LEU A 110 -20.42 -7.43 34.26
N ILE A 111 -19.54 -6.97 33.37
CA ILE A 111 -18.34 -7.71 32.97
C ILE A 111 -17.29 -7.71 34.10
N GLU A 112 -17.15 -6.63 34.86
CA GLU A 112 -16.25 -6.56 36.03
C GLU A 112 -16.71 -7.46 37.20
N ASP A 113 -18.02 -7.68 37.35
CA ASP A 113 -18.60 -8.56 38.37
C ASP A 113 -18.33 -10.06 38.06
N ILE A 114 -17.85 -10.38 36.85
CA ILE A 114 -17.39 -11.73 36.51
C ILE A 114 -16.05 -11.98 37.20
N ASP A 115 -16.00 -13.01 38.04
CA ASP A 115 -14.78 -13.40 38.76
C ASP A 115 -13.71 -13.94 37.80
N LYS A 116 -12.90 -13.01 37.25
CA LYS A 116 -11.78 -13.27 36.36
C LYS A 116 -10.68 -14.12 36.99
N SER A 117 -10.74 -14.48 38.29
CA SER A 117 -9.84 -15.51 38.85
C SER A 117 -10.32 -16.93 38.51
N LYS A 118 -11.63 -17.11 38.28
CA LYS A 118 -12.25 -18.41 37.99
C LYS A 118 -12.49 -18.67 36.51
N VAL A 119 -12.72 -17.63 35.72
CA VAL A 119 -13.04 -17.74 34.29
C VAL A 119 -12.23 -16.75 33.47
N ARG A 120 -12.22 -16.98 32.16
CA ARG A 120 -11.67 -16.07 31.15
C ARG A 120 -12.80 -15.49 30.31
N ILE A 121 -12.60 -14.31 29.77
CA ILE A 121 -13.63 -13.57 29.02
C ILE A 121 -13.13 -13.35 27.60
N TRP A 122 -13.88 -13.79 26.59
CA TRP A 122 -13.49 -13.71 25.19
C TRP A 122 -14.62 -13.15 24.32
N GLY A 123 -14.25 -12.43 23.26
CA GLY A 123 -15.17 -11.94 22.25
C GLY A 123 -15.28 -12.91 21.07
N LEU A 124 -16.45 -13.02 20.46
CA LEU A 124 -16.71 -13.90 19.32
C LEU A 124 -17.69 -13.26 18.30
N THR A 125 -17.20 -12.72 17.19
CA THR A 125 -18.05 -12.01 16.20
C THR A 125 -17.88 -12.51 14.76
N ASN A 126 -18.92 -12.32 13.94
CA ASN A 126 -18.88 -12.48 12.48
C ASN A 126 -18.24 -11.29 11.75
N ALA A 127 -18.03 -10.16 12.44
CA ALA A 127 -17.38 -8.99 11.88
C ALA A 127 -15.85 -9.17 11.79
N TYR A 128 -15.19 -8.27 11.07
CA TYR A 128 -13.74 -8.19 11.05
C TYR A 128 -13.19 -7.63 12.37
N ARG A 129 -11.90 -7.89 12.62
CA ARG A 129 -11.19 -7.48 13.84
C ARG A 129 -11.36 -5.99 14.17
N LEU A 130 -11.27 -5.12 13.16
CA LEU A 130 -11.30 -3.67 13.35
C LEU A 130 -12.63 -3.19 13.93
N HIS A 131 -13.75 -3.75 13.46
CA HIS A 131 -15.07 -3.44 13.97
C HIS A 131 -15.22 -3.88 15.42
N ALA A 132 -14.85 -5.14 15.71
CA ALA A 132 -14.88 -5.71 17.05
C ALA A 132 -14.08 -4.89 18.08
N GLU A 133 -12.82 -4.56 17.76
CA GLU A 133 -11.96 -3.77 18.64
C GLU A 133 -12.45 -2.32 18.80
N ARG A 134 -13.14 -1.75 17.80
CA ARG A 134 -13.76 -0.42 17.92
C ARG A 134 -14.93 -0.45 18.90
N VAL A 135 -15.82 -1.43 18.79
CA VAL A 135 -16.95 -1.60 19.72
C VAL A 135 -16.45 -1.74 21.15
N LEU A 136 -15.50 -2.66 21.41
CA LEU A 136 -14.95 -2.88 22.75
C LEU A 136 -14.32 -1.60 23.34
N ARG A 137 -13.60 -0.80 22.53
CA ARG A 137 -13.01 0.47 22.99
C ARG A 137 -14.05 1.53 23.31
N ILE A 138 -15.08 1.68 22.49
CA ILE A 138 -16.15 2.68 22.72
C ILE A 138 -16.91 2.35 24.02
N LEU A 139 -17.20 1.07 24.23
CA LEU A 139 -17.87 0.57 25.44
C LEU A 139 -16.94 0.50 26.66
N LYS A 140 -15.62 0.72 26.47
CA LYS A 140 -14.57 0.53 27.49
C LYS A 140 -14.63 -0.87 28.09
N LEU A 141 -14.51 -1.89 27.25
CA LEU A 141 -14.46 -3.29 27.64
C LEU A 141 -13.17 -3.97 27.18
N ASP A 142 -12.32 -3.28 26.39
CA ASP A 142 -11.12 -3.85 25.79
C ASP A 142 -10.09 -4.35 26.82
N ASP A 143 -10.02 -3.74 28.00
CA ASP A 143 -9.17 -4.17 29.11
C ASP A 143 -9.73 -5.38 29.89
N LEU A 144 -11.01 -5.72 29.69
CA LEU A 144 -11.69 -6.79 30.41
C LEU A 144 -11.70 -8.12 29.65
N PHE A 145 -11.45 -8.11 28.35
CA PHE A 145 -11.45 -9.29 27.48
C PHE A 145 -10.02 -9.85 27.33
N ASP A 146 -9.87 -11.15 27.54
CA ASP A 146 -8.59 -11.88 27.44
C ASP A 146 -8.25 -12.29 26.00
N GLY A 147 -9.22 -12.24 25.08
CA GLY A 147 -9.03 -12.58 23.68
C GLY A 147 -10.25 -12.30 22.82
N LEU A 148 -10.06 -12.37 21.51
CA LEU A 148 -11.08 -12.10 20.50
C LEU A 148 -10.94 -13.09 19.34
N VAL A 149 -12.08 -13.66 18.93
CA VAL A 149 -12.21 -14.42 17.68
C VAL A 149 -13.16 -13.67 16.76
N PHE A 150 -12.75 -13.52 15.50
CA PHE A 150 -13.42 -12.71 14.48
C PHE A 150 -13.34 -13.42 13.13
N CYS A 151 -14.14 -13.00 12.16
CA CYS A 151 -13.99 -13.49 10.78
C CYS A 151 -12.77 -12.84 10.13
N ASP A 152 -11.69 -13.61 9.87
CA ASP A 152 -10.49 -13.06 9.23
C ASP A 152 -10.67 -12.90 7.72
N TYR A 153 -11.02 -11.70 7.31
CA TYR A 153 -11.27 -11.33 5.92
C TYR A 153 -10.02 -11.42 5.02
N ASN A 154 -8.80 -11.59 5.56
CA ASN A 154 -7.61 -11.87 4.75
C ASN A 154 -7.52 -13.34 4.32
N VAL A 155 -8.29 -14.23 4.96
CA VAL A 155 -8.29 -15.65 4.65
C VAL A 155 -9.29 -15.92 3.54
N LYS A 156 -8.79 -16.44 2.40
CA LYS A 156 -9.66 -16.90 1.31
C LYS A 156 -10.61 -17.98 1.85
N ASN A 157 -11.91 -17.80 1.62
CA ASN A 157 -12.98 -18.66 2.15
C ASN A 157 -13.11 -18.67 3.68
N PHE A 158 -12.81 -17.56 4.37
CA PHE A 158 -13.03 -17.40 5.82
C PHE A 158 -14.39 -17.92 6.29
N VAL A 159 -14.48 -18.54 7.46
CA VAL A 159 -15.71 -19.12 8.00
C VAL A 159 -16.42 -18.14 8.94
N CYS A 160 -17.72 -18.31 9.19
CA CYS A 160 -18.49 -17.47 10.12
C CYS A 160 -19.55 -18.28 10.89
N LYS A 161 -20.09 -17.73 11.98
CA LYS A 161 -21.26 -18.32 12.65
C LYS A 161 -22.47 -18.32 11.69
N PRO A 162 -23.29 -19.39 11.66
CA PRO A 162 -23.27 -20.58 12.50
C PRO A 162 -22.52 -21.80 11.88
N GLU A 163 -21.62 -21.61 10.90
CA GLU A 163 -20.90 -22.71 10.24
C GLU A 163 -20.10 -23.55 11.27
N PRO A 164 -20.19 -24.90 11.27
CA PRO A 164 -19.43 -25.75 12.19
C PRO A 164 -17.92 -25.48 12.16
N GLU A 165 -17.37 -25.22 10.97
CA GLU A 165 -15.96 -24.94 10.73
C GLU A 165 -15.48 -23.66 11.44
N TYR A 166 -16.37 -22.68 11.67
CA TYR A 166 -16.05 -21.50 12.48
C TYR A 166 -15.80 -21.86 13.94
N TYR A 167 -16.59 -22.77 14.50
CA TYR A 167 -16.39 -23.24 15.86
C TYR A 167 -15.20 -24.20 15.98
N GLU A 168 -14.79 -24.88 14.91
CA GLU A 168 -13.51 -25.60 14.87
C GLU A 168 -12.32 -24.64 14.93
N MET A 169 -12.41 -23.48 14.26
CA MET A 169 -11.43 -22.40 14.41
C MET A 169 -11.40 -21.89 15.86
N VAL A 170 -12.57 -21.72 16.50
CA VAL A 170 -12.64 -21.41 17.94
C VAL A 170 -12.02 -22.52 18.78
N ALA A 171 -12.22 -23.79 18.43
CA ALA A 171 -11.58 -24.93 19.10
C ALA A 171 -10.04 -24.90 18.96
N MET A 172 -9.51 -24.39 17.85
CA MET A 172 -8.06 -24.13 17.72
C MET A 172 -7.60 -22.98 18.62
N ALA A 173 -8.37 -21.89 18.72
CA ALA A 173 -8.09 -20.82 19.68
C ALA A 173 -8.16 -21.32 21.12
N LEU A 174 -9.12 -22.21 21.44
CA LEU A 174 -9.24 -22.89 22.73
C LEU A 174 -8.02 -23.76 23.05
N LYS A 175 -7.49 -24.51 22.06
CA LYS A 175 -6.23 -25.26 22.22
C LYS A 175 -5.06 -24.34 22.54
N GLN A 176 -4.95 -23.18 21.88
CA GLN A 176 -3.92 -22.17 22.19
C GLN A 176 -4.13 -21.54 23.58
N ALA A 177 -5.39 -21.39 23.99
CA ALA A 177 -5.80 -20.97 25.32
C ALA A 177 -5.73 -22.11 26.37
N ASN A 178 -5.27 -23.30 26.00
CA ASN A 178 -5.16 -24.51 26.81
C ASN A 178 -6.47 -25.04 27.43
N VAL A 179 -7.61 -24.77 26.79
CA VAL A 179 -8.93 -25.32 27.15
C VAL A 179 -9.26 -26.47 26.22
N LYS A 180 -9.32 -27.70 26.76
CA LYS A 180 -9.49 -28.94 25.98
C LYS A 180 -10.91 -29.50 26.01
N ASP A 181 -11.74 -29.01 26.93
CA ASP A 181 -13.09 -29.50 27.18
C ASP A 181 -14.15 -28.47 26.70
N PRO A 182 -14.91 -28.74 25.63
CA PRO A 182 -15.96 -27.86 25.14
C PRO A 182 -17.04 -27.54 26.20
N SER A 183 -17.26 -28.43 27.18
CA SER A 183 -18.23 -28.18 28.25
C SER A 183 -17.84 -27.01 29.17
N LYS A 184 -16.58 -26.56 29.11
CA LYS A 184 -16.08 -25.37 29.79
C LYS A 184 -16.31 -24.06 29.00
N CYS A 185 -17.01 -24.11 27.88
CA CYS A 185 -17.40 -22.92 27.11
C CYS A 185 -18.81 -22.47 27.52
N TYR A 186 -18.89 -21.24 27.99
CA TYR A 186 -20.13 -20.50 28.25
C TYR A 186 -20.28 -19.50 27.11
N PHE A 187 -21.47 -19.37 26.52
CA PHE A 187 -21.65 -18.52 25.35
C PHE A 187 -22.92 -17.70 25.43
N VAL A 188 -22.80 -16.42 25.13
CA VAL A 188 -23.90 -15.46 25.07
C VAL A 188 -23.93 -14.86 23.67
N ASP A 189 -25.05 -15.00 22.98
CA ASP A 189 -25.25 -14.50 21.61
C ASP A 189 -26.72 -14.11 21.42
N ASP A 190 -26.96 -13.04 20.66
CA ASP A 190 -28.29 -12.53 20.32
C ASP A 190 -29.01 -13.40 19.28
N ASN A 191 -28.25 -14.22 18.54
CA ASN A 191 -28.77 -15.04 17.45
C ASN A 191 -28.92 -16.50 17.87
N ARG A 192 -30.18 -16.96 17.89
CA ARG A 192 -30.53 -18.34 18.24
C ARG A 192 -29.80 -19.41 17.43
N LYS A 193 -29.53 -19.18 16.14
CA LYS A 193 -28.85 -20.17 15.27
C LYS A 193 -27.40 -20.38 15.72
N ASN A 194 -26.73 -19.33 16.20
CA ASN A 194 -25.39 -19.42 16.75
C ASN A 194 -25.39 -20.21 18.07
N VAL A 195 -26.34 -19.91 18.95
CA VAL A 195 -26.51 -20.60 20.25
C VAL A 195 -26.77 -22.10 20.06
N ASP A 196 -27.65 -22.45 19.13
CA ASP A 196 -28.00 -23.85 18.87
C ASP A 196 -26.84 -24.61 18.19
N ALA A 197 -26.08 -23.96 17.30
CA ALA A 197 -24.86 -24.52 16.71
C ALA A 197 -23.76 -24.80 17.76
N ALA A 198 -23.48 -23.84 18.65
CA ALA A 198 -22.53 -24.02 19.75
C ALA A 198 -22.95 -25.16 20.69
N ARG A 199 -24.26 -25.26 21.00
CA ARG A 199 -24.80 -26.35 21.83
C ARG A 199 -24.64 -27.72 21.15
N ALA A 200 -24.87 -27.80 19.84
CA ALA A 200 -24.69 -29.03 19.07
C ALA A 200 -23.23 -29.53 19.10
N LEU A 201 -22.27 -28.62 19.30
CA LEU A 201 -20.84 -28.92 19.44
C LEU A 201 -20.41 -29.23 20.89
N GLY A 202 -21.34 -29.28 21.83
CA GLY A 202 -21.08 -29.67 23.23
C GLY A 202 -20.61 -28.53 24.13
N TRP A 203 -20.84 -27.26 23.75
CA TRP A 203 -20.58 -26.13 24.64
C TRP A 203 -21.52 -26.19 25.86
N GLY A 204 -20.96 -26.04 27.06
CA GLY A 204 -21.64 -26.41 28.30
C GLY A 204 -22.88 -25.58 28.60
N HIS A 205 -22.78 -24.26 28.44
CA HIS A 205 -23.86 -23.34 28.78
C HIS A 205 -23.99 -22.21 27.75
N CYS A 206 -24.96 -22.34 26.83
CA CYS A 206 -25.25 -21.32 25.83
C CYS A 206 -26.55 -20.56 26.15
N VAL A 207 -26.45 -19.24 26.27
CA VAL A 207 -27.50 -18.27 26.56
C VAL A 207 -27.88 -17.53 25.28
N HIS A 208 -29.16 -17.55 24.94
CA HIS A 208 -29.72 -16.69 23.91
C HIS A 208 -30.14 -15.37 24.56
N PHE A 209 -29.37 -14.32 24.29
CA PHE A 209 -29.72 -12.96 24.71
C PHE A 209 -30.83 -12.45 23.79
N CYS A 210 -31.92 -11.90 24.33
CA CYS A 210 -33.10 -11.58 23.54
C CYS A 210 -33.77 -10.30 24.05
N GLU A 211 -33.66 -9.24 23.28
CA GLU A 211 -34.32 -7.95 23.53
C GLU A 211 -35.74 -7.93 22.91
N LYS A 212 -36.62 -8.75 23.47
CA LYS A 212 -37.98 -8.96 22.96
C LYS A 212 -38.73 -7.64 22.77
N GLY A 213 -39.27 -7.44 21.56
CA GLY A 213 -40.07 -6.26 21.22
C GLY A 213 -39.28 -5.11 20.57
N LEU A 214 -37.96 -5.22 20.46
CA LEU A 214 -37.17 -4.37 19.56
C LEU A 214 -37.17 -4.95 18.13
N GLU A 215 -36.70 -4.16 17.18
CA GLU A 215 -36.51 -4.57 15.79
C GLU A 215 -35.03 -4.61 15.43
N ALA A 216 -34.63 -5.59 14.63
CA ALA A 216 -33.30 -5.69 14.05
C ALA A 216 -33.40 -5.92 12.54
N MET A 217 -32.32 -5.57 11.83
CA MET A 217 -32.23 -5.82 10.39
C MET A 217 -31.44 -7.11 10.15
N GLU A 218 -32.11 -8.11 9.59
CA GLU A 218 -31.55 -9.43 9.28
C GLU A 218 -31.69 -9.71 7.78
N GLY A 219 -30.58 -9.91 7.08
CA GLY A 219 -30.59 -10.18 5.64
C GLY A 219 -31.32 -9.10 4.81
N GLY A 220 -31.23 -7.84 5.22
CA GLY A 220 -31.90 -6.71 4.55
C GLY A 220 -33.38 -6.56 4.87
N LYS A 221 -33.94 -7.34 5.80
CA LYS A 221 -35.32 -7.21 6.26
C LYS A 221 -35.38 -6.82 7.72
N ILE A 222 -36.30 -5.92 8.04
CA ILE A 222 -36.62 -5.58 9.43
C ILE A 222 -37.45 -6.72 10.02
N LYS A 223 -37.04 -7.21 11.18
CA LYS A 223 -37.70 -8.29 11.90
C LYS A 223 -37.80 -7.91 13.38
N ALA A 224 -38.95 -8.19 13.98
CA ALA A 224 -39.11 -8.09 15.42
C ALA A 224 -38.29 -9.18 16.12
N ILE A 225 -37.56 -8.80 17.16
CA ILE A 225 -36.80 -9.73 17.99
C ILE A 225 -37.79 -10.50 18.86
N ASP A 226 -37.78 -11.82 18.72
CA ASP A 226 -38.61 -12.76 19.47
C ASP A 226 -37.78 -13.93 20.02
N ASP A 227 -38.41 -14.74 20.88
CA ASP A 227 -37.83 -15.93 21.49
C ASP A 227 -38.31 -17.23 20.81
N ALA A 228 -38.93 -17.14 19.63
CA ALA A 228 -39.53 -18.27 18.95
C ALA A 228 -38.46 -19.25 18.44
N ARG A 229 -38.74 -20.55 18.57
CA ARG A 229 -37.95 -21.59 17.91
C ARG A 229 -38.49 -21.79 16.50
N GLU A 230 -37.63 -21.72 15.49
CA GLU A 230 -37.98 -22.22 14.17
C GLU A 230 -38.35 -23.71 14.28
N PRO A 231 -39.36 -24.21 13.54
CA PRO A 231 -39.82 -25.59 13.65
C PRO A 231 -38.66 -26.59 13.46
N ALA A 232 -38.58 -27.60 14.33
CA ALA A 232 -37.55 -28.63 14.27
C ALA A 232 -37.61 -29.36 12.90
N GLY A 233 -36.58 -29.20 12.07
CA GLY A 233 -36.51 -29.81 10.74
C GLY A 233 -35.68 -29.07 9.68
N MET A 234 -35.24 -27.82 9.91
CA MET A 234 -34.23 -27.19 9.06
C MET A 234 -32.83 -27.73 9.42
N ASP A 235 -32.52 -28.89 8.85
CA ASP A 235 -31.21 -29.53 8.89
C ASP A 235 -30.22 -28.66 8.09
N TYR A 236 -29.28 -27.98 8.76
CA TYR A 236 -28.16 -27.31 8.09
C TYR A 236 -27.27 -28.37 7.47
N ARG A 237 -27.48 -28.63 6.17
CA ARG A 237 -26.58 -29.48 5.37
C ARG A 237 -25.67 -28.59 4.54
N PRO A 238 -24.35 -28.60 4.79
CA PRO A 238 -23.41 -27.89 3.92
C PRO A 238 -23.41 -28.60 2.56
N ARG A 239 -24.04 -27.98 1.56
CA ARG A 239 -23.89 -28.39 0.16
C ARG A 239 -22.70 -27.65 -0.41
N PHE A 240 -21.67 -28.36 -0.83
CA PHE A 240 -21.26 -28.39 -2.25
C PHE A 240 -20.23 -29.51 -2.51
N ALA A 241 -20.67 -30.53 -3.24
CA ALA A 241 -20.00 -31.08 -4.42
C ALA A 241 -20.94 -32.14 -5.06
N GLN A 242 -21.47 -31.86 -6.27
CA GLN A 242 -22.25 -32.76 -7.18
C GLN A 242 -23.64 -33.23 -6.68
N PRO A 243 -24.52 -33.83 -7.52
CA PRO A 243 -25.14 -33.40 -8.78
C PRO A 243 -26.55 -32.80 -8.55
N PHE A 244 -27.12 -32.13 -9.55
CA PHE A 244 -28.51 -31.65 -9.53
C PHE A 244 -29.45 -32.82 -9.87
N THR A 245 -30.19 -33.34 -8.89
CA THR A 245 -31.01 -34.55 -9.10
C THR A 245 -32.39 -34.24 -9.66
N LEU A 246 -32.98 -35.18 -10.40
CA LEU A 246 -34.35 -35.04 -10.94
C LEU A 246 -35.38 -34.77 -9.83
N THR A 247 -35.22 -35.40 -8.67
CA THR A 247 -36.07 -35.19 -7.49
C THR A 247 -36.07 -33.75 -7.00
N GLU A 248 -34.92 -33.07 -7.06
CA GLU A 248 -34.80 -31.66 -6.67
C GLU A 248 -35.41 -30.73 -7.72
N ALA A 249 -35.24 -31.08 -9.00
CA ALA A 249 -35.85 -30.34 -10.10
C ALA A 249 -37.38 -30.41 -10.07
N ILE A 250 -37.97 -31.56 -9.74
CA ILE A 250 -39.42 -31.73 -9.58
C ILE A 250 -39.98 -30.87 -8.43
N GLY A 251 -39.15 -30.48 -7.45
CA GLY A 251 -39.56 -29.58 -6.36
C GLY A 251 -39.74 -28.12 -6.78
N LEU A 252 -39.25 -27.73 -7.95
CA LEU A 252 -39.24 -26.34 -8.41
C LEU A 252 -40.54 -25.95 -9.14
N ASP A 253 -40.87 -24.66 -9.12
CA ASP A 253 -41.99 -24.10 -9.87
C ASP A 253 -41.71 -24.13 -11.38
N VAL A 254 -42.78 -24.24 -12.19
CA VAL A 254 -42.67 -24.32 -13.66
C VAL A 254 -41.96 -23.11 -14.25
N GLY A 255 -42.24 -21.89 -13.76
CA GLY A 255 -41.58 -20.67 -14.25
C GLY A 255 -40.07 -20.68 -14.00
N VAL A 256 -39.68 -21.13 -12.80
CA VAL A 256 -38.27 -21.25 -12.41
C VAL A 256 -37.55 -22.30 -13.27
N LEU A 257 -38.23 -23.42 -13.57
CA LEU A 257 -37.69 -24.44 -14.45
C LEU A 257 -37.52 -23.92 -15.89
N THR A 258 -38.48 -23.18 -16.43
CA THR A 258 -38.39 -22.64 -17.80
C THR A 258 -37.31 -21.56 -17.94
N ASP A 259 -37.19 -20.66 -16.95
CA ASP A 259 -36.20 -19.58 -16.98
C ASP A 259 -34.78 -20.11 -16.84
N GLU A 260 -34.59 -21.10 -15.95
CA GLU A 260 -33.28 -21.75 -15.78
C GLU A 260 -32.90 -22.55 -17.02
N ILE A 261 -33.84 -23.23 -17.68
CA ILE A 261 -33.59 -23.88 -18.97
C ILE A 261 -33.17 -22.85 -20.03
N ALA A 262 -33.88 -21.73 -20.15
CA ALA A 262 -33.54 -20.68 -21.13
C ALA A 262 -32.15 -20.09 -20.88
N ARG A 263 -31.82 -19.80 -19.61
CA ARG A 263 -30.50 -19.31 -19.20
C ARG A 263 -29.39 -20.31 -19.53
N LEU A 264 -29.58 -21.59 -19.19
CA LEU A 264 -28.62 -22.65 -19.47
C LEU A 264 -28.47 -22.93 -20.97
N GLN A 265 -29.54 -22.80 -21.76
CA GLN A 265 -29.47 -22.92 -23.22
C GLN A 265 -28.67 -21.78 -23.86
N ASN A 266 -28.81 -20.55 -23.35
CA ASN A 266 -28.00 -19.41 -23.81
C ASN A 266 -26.52 -19.59 -23.45
N SER A 267 -26.22 -20.05 -22.24
CA SER A 267 -24.86 -20.38 -21.82
C SER A 267 -24.26 -21.51 -22.67
N LEU A 268 -25.02 -22.57 -22.93
CA LEU A 268 -24.59 -23.69 -23.76
C LEU A 268 -24.29 -23.29 -25.20
N LYS A 269 -25.06 -22.35 -25.76
CA LYS A 269 -24.79 -21.78 -27.09
C LYS A 269 -23.39 -21.14 -27.14
N HIS A 270 -23.08 -20.28 -26.17
CA HIS A 270 -21.79 -19.61 -26.10
C HIS A 270 -20.63 -20.61 -25.91
N LEU A 271 -20.80 -21.62 -25.07
CA LEU A 271 -19.79 -22.66 -24.86
C LEU A 271 -19.53 -23.48 -26.13
N LYS A 272 -20.56 -23.77 -26.93
CA LYS A 272 -20.43 -24.47 -28.21
C LYS A 272 -19.77 -23.61 -29.30
N ASP A 273 -20.04 -22.32 -29.31
CA ASP A 273 -19.36 -21.37 -30.20
C ASP A 273 -17.86 -21.32 -29.86
N THR A 274 -17.53 -21.17 -28.57
CA THR A 274 -16.15 -21.25 -28.06
C THR A 274 -15.50 -22.59 -28.38
N GLN A 275 -16.22 -23.72 -28.26
CA GLN A 275 -15.70 -25.04 -28.63
C GLN A 275 -15.34 -25.13 -30.11
N THR A 276 -16.18 -24.54 -30.97
CA THR A 276 -15.96 -24.50 -32.43
C THR A 276 -14.71 -23.69 -32.76
N ILE A 277 -14.54 -22.54 -32.10
CA ILE A 277 -13.34 -21.69 -32.25
C ILE A 277 -12.09 -22.47 -31.82
N LEU A 278 -12.11 -23.07 -30.63
CA LEU A 278 -10.99 -23.88 -30.13
C LEU A 278 -10.68 -25.05 -31.06
N GLN A 279 -11.69 -25.68 -31.66
CA GLN A 279 -11.51 -26.76 -32.63
C GLN A 279 -10.86 -26.29 -33.94
N SER A 280 -11.25 -25.12 -34.45
CA SER A 280 -10.61 -24.54 -35.65
C SER A 280 -9.17 -24.16 -35.37
N THR A 281 -8.88 -23.54 -34.24
CA THR A 281 -7.53 -23.13 -33.85
C THR A 281 -6.61 -24.35 -33.67
N LEU A 282 -7.11 -25.43 -33.03
CA LEU A 282 -6.35 -26.68 -32.90
C LEU A 282 -6.05 -27.36 -34.25
N LYS A 283 -6.91 -27.18 -35.27
CA LYS A 283 -6.66 -27.70 -36.63
C LYS A 283 -5.65 -26.86 -37.40
N GLU A 284 -5.59 -25.56 -37.14
CA GLU A 284 -4.62 -24.64 -37.76
C GLU A 284 -3.19 -24.85 -37.24
N GLU A 285 -3.03 -25.30 -35.98
CA GLU A 285 -1.72 -25.54 -35.36
C GLU A 285 -1.02 -26.85 -35.78
N GLY A 286 -1.70 -27.75 -36.49
CA GLY A 286 -1.10 -28.97 -37.05
C GLY A 286 -0.66 -30.01 -36.01
N GLU A 287 0.49 -30.67 -36.22
CA GLU A 287 0.90 -31.85 -35.44
C GLU A 287 1.42 -31.55 -34.01
N SER A 288 1.57 -30.27 -33.63
CA SER A 288 2.09 -29.88 -32.31
C SER A 288 1.39 -28.63 -31.74
N PRO A 289 0.11 -28.73 -31.35
CA PRO A 289 -0.65 -27.61 -30.80
C PRO A 289 -0.21 -27.23 -29.37
N ASP A 290 -0.51 -25.98 -28.98
CA ASP A 290 -0.25 -25.45 -27.64
C ASP A 290 -0.95 -26.34 -26.57
N PRO A 291 -0.22 -26.85 -25.56
CA PRO A 291 -0.79 -27.61 -24.45
C PRO A 291 -1.90 -26.88 -23.69
N GLU A 292 -1.84 -25.55 -23.59
CA GLU A 292 -2.88 -24.75 -22.94
C GLU A 292 -4.16 -24.68 -23.79
N LEU A 293 -4.03 -24.62 -25.12
CA LEU A 293 -5.16 -24.63 -26.04
C LEU A 293 -5.88 -25.99 -26.02
N LYS A 294 -5.13 -27.09 -25.97
CA LYS A 294 -5.69 -28.45 -25.83
C LYS A 294 -6.40 -28.63 -24.49
N LYS A 295 -5.82 -28.12 -23.40
CA LYS A 295 -6.43 -28.15 -22.07
C LYS A 295 -7.72 -27.32 -22.04
N ALA A 296 -7.71 -26.11 -22.59
CA ALA A 296 -8.92 -25.27 -22.70
C ALA A 296 -10.03 -25.95 -23.52
N PHE A 297 -9.68 -26.66 -24.60
CA PHE A 297 -10.61 -27.44 -25.39
C PHE A 297 -11.25 -28.59 -24.58
N GLU A 298 -10.45 -29.36 -23.85
CA GLU A 298 -10.91 -30.49 -23.02
C GLU A 298 -11.77 -30.00 -21.85
N GLU A 299 -11.36 -28.93 -21.17
CA GLU A 299 -12.12 -28.32 -20.06
C GLU A 299 -13.47 -27.77 -20.54
N ASN A 300 -13.51 -27.09 -21.68
CA ASN A 300 -14.75 -26.55 -22.23
C ASN A 300 -15.72 -27.68 -22.68
N GLN A 301 -15.22 -28.84 -23.15
CA GLN A 301 -16.07 -30.02 -23.43
C GLN A 301 -16.74 -30.59 -22.18
N VAL A 302 -15.99 -30.67 -21.06
CA VAL A 302 -16.53 -31.17 -19.79
C VAL A 302 -17.67 -30.26 -19.29
N VAL A 303 -17.50 -28.94 -19.41
CA VAL A 303 -18.52 -27.97 -19.03
C VAL A 303 -19.76 -28.07 -19.92
N ILE A 304 -19.59 -28.22 -21.23
CA ILE A 304 -20.70 -28.46 -22.17
C ILE A 304 -21.52 -29.69 -21.76
N GLY A 305 -20.86 -30.82 -21.51
CA GLY A 305 -21.53 -32.07 -21.12
C GLY A 305 -22.33 -31.92 -19.82
N SER A 306 -21.75 -31.25 -18.83
CA SER A 306 -22.42 -30.99 -17.55
C SER A 306 -23.67 -30.11 -17.68
N GLN A 307 -23.63 -29.09 -18.55
CA GLN A 307 -24.79 -28.22 -18.79
C GLN A 307 -25.89 -28.93 -19.58
N GLU A 308 -25.53 -29.78 -20.54
CA GLU A 308 -26.49 -30.59 -21.29
C GLU A 308 -27.24 -31.58 -20.39
N GLU A 309 -26.52 -32.25 -19.48
CA GLU A 309 -27.10 -33.13 -18.48
C GLU A 309 -28.08 -32.38 -17.58
N ARG A 310 -27.71 -31.17 -17.11
CA ARG A 310 -28.57 -30.34 -16.26
C ARG A 310 -29.84 -29.87 -16.98
N ILE A 311 -29.73 -29.46 -18.24
CA ILE A 311 -30.90 -29.10 -19.07
C ILE A 311 -31.82 -30.31 -19.26
N SER A 312 -31.25 -31.51 -19.45
CA SER A 312 -32.03 -32.74 -19.58
C SER A 312 -32.86 -33.03 -18.32
N ILE A 313 -32.23 -32.93 -17.14
CA ILE A 313 -32.89 -33.15 -15.85
C ILE A 313 -34.01 -32.14 -15.60
N LEU A 314 -33.79 -30.86 -15.92
CA LEU A 314 -34.82 -29.82 -15.80
C LEU A 314 -36.00 -30.04 -16.75
N LYS A 315 -35.73 -30.51 -17.98
CA LYS A 315 -36.79 -30.85 -18.95
C LYS A 315 -37.59 -32.08 -18.52
N MET A 316 -36.94 -33.08 -17.93
CA MET A 316 -37.63 -34.23 -17.34
C MET A 316 -38.55 -33.81 -16.18
N ALA A 317 -38.13 -32.85 -15.34
CA ALA A 317 -38.96 -32.30 -14.28
C ALA A 317 -40.17 -31.50 -14.79
N LEU A 318 -40.00 -30.74 -15.89
CA LEU A 318 -41.12 -30.08 -16.57
C LEU A 318 -42.12 -31.09 -17.16
N ALA A 319 -41.61 -32.18 -17.75
CA ALA A 319 -42.44 -33.24 -18.31
C ALA A 319 -43.25 -33.97 -17.21
N GLU A 320 -42.66 -34.24 -16.05
CA GLU A 320 -43.40 -34.79 -14.89
C GLU A 320 -44.50 -33.85 -14.37
N LYS A 321 -44.31 -32.53 -14.54
CA LYS A 321 -45.32 -31.51 -14.19
C LYS A 321 -46.36 -31.27 -15.28
N GLY A 322 -46.39 -32.12 -16.32
CA GLY A 322 -47.39 -32.04 -17.39
C GLY A 322 -47.14 -30.95 -18.43
N VAL A 323 -45.96 -30.32 -18.42
CA VAL A 323 -45.58 -29.30 -19.41
C VAL A 323 -44.88 -29.99 -20.58
N VAL A 324 -45.64 -30.26 -21.63
CA VAL A 324 -45.08 -30.84 -22.87
C VAL A 324 -44.39 -29.73 -23.67
N ALA A 325 -43.09 -29.87 -23.91
CA ALA A 325 -42.31 -28.91 -24.67
C ALA A 325 -42.81 -28.81 -26.13
N GLY A 326 -43.52 -27.72 -26.44
CA GLY A 326 -43.85 -27.26 -27.79
C GLY A 326 -43.04 -26.02 -28.17
N SER A 327 -42.62 -25.98 -29.42
CA SER A 327 -41.60 -25.10 -30.03
C SER A 327 -41.87 -23.58 -30.02
N HIS A 328 -40.77 -22.83 -29.90
CA HIS A 328 -40.52 -21.43 -30.30
C HIS A 328 -41.23 -20.28 -29.56
N TYR A 329 -40.42 -19.43 -28.92
CA TYR A 329 -40.77 -18.03 -28.65
C TYR A 329 -39.54 -17.16 -28.99
N ASP A 330 -39.66 -16.37 -30.05
CA ASP A 330 -38.70 -15.35 -30.48
C ASP A 330 -39.39 -13.99 -30.30
N PRO A 331 -38.93 -13.11 -29.39
CA PRO A 331 -39.57 -11.82 -29.18
C PRO A 331 -39.04 -10.78 -30.18
N GLN A 332 -39.92 -10.28 -31.03
CA GLN A 332 -39.71 -9.09 -31.86
C GLN A 332 -39.52 -7.81 -31.01
N PRO A 333 -38.77 -6.81 -31.51
CA PRO A 333 -38.49 -5.57 -30.79
C PRO A 333 -39.70 -4.62 -30.79
N ALA A 334 -40.03 -4.06 -29.62
CA ALA A 334 -41.04 -3.02 -29.46
C ALA A 334 -40.46 -1.62 -29.69
N ALA A 335 -41.28 -0.78 -30.32
CA ALA A 335 -40.97 0.54 -30.88
C ALA A 335 -40.56 1.61 -29.85
N GLU A 336 -39.67 2.51 -30.28
CA GLU A 336 -39.28 3.74 -29.58
C GLU A 336 -40.42 4.79 -29.57
N PRO A 337 -40.60 5.56 -28.49
CA PRO A 337 -41.42 6.77 -28.52
C PRO A 337 -40.56 8.02 -28.80
N GLU A 338 -40.95 8.76 -29.84
CA GLU A 338 -40.51 10.12 -30.15
C GLU A 338 -40.80 11.09 -28.98
N VAL A 339 -39.84 11.96 -28.64
CA VAL A 339 -40.07 13.11 -27.78
C VAL A 339 -39.87 14.39 -28.59
N ALA A 340 -40.97 15.12 -28.76
CA ALA A 340 -41.02 16.43 -29.40
C ALA A 340 -40.43 17.52 -28.49
N LEU A 341 -39.61 18.39 -29.09
CA LEU A 341 -39.10 19.63 -28.50
C LEU A 341 -40.20 20.69 -28.44
N SER A 342 -40.28 21.44 -27.33
CA SER A 342 -40.94 22.75 -27.33
C SER A 342 -40.21 23.74 -26.40
N GLU A 343 -40.16 24.98 -26.86
CA GLU A 343 -39.35 26.10 -26.37
C GLU A 343 -40.04 26.96 -25.27
N THR A 344 -39.19 27.77 -24.61
CA THR A 344 -39.41 29.07 -23.93
C THR A 344 -40.11 29.14 -22.57
N ASN A 345 -39.42 29.74 -21.57
CA ASN A 345 -39.74 31.08 -21.07
C ASN A 345 -38.71 31.65 -20.07
N GLU A 346 -38.52 32.97 -20.21
CA GLU A 346 -37.73 33.89 -19.40
C GLU A 346 -38.42 34.25 -18.06
N ASP A 347 -37.70 35.08 -17.27
CA ASP A 347 -38.12 35.89 -16.12
C ASP A 347 -37.98 35.28 -14.70
N THR A 348 -36.95 35.76 -13.98
CA THR A 348 -37.12 36.50 -12.72
C THR A 348 -35.80 37.12 -12.23
N GLU A 349 -35.70 38.45 -12.35
CA GLU A 349 -34.75 39.31 -11.62
C GLU A 349 -35.21 39.57 -10.17
N GLY A 350 -34.26 39.79 -9.26
CA GLY A 350 -34.54 40.16 -7.86
C GLY A 350 -33.32 40.54 -7.00
N VAL A 351 -32.60 41.60 -7.40
CA VAL A 351 -31.97 42.68 -6.58
C VAL A 351 -31.44 42.38 -5.17
N TYR A 352 -30.13 42.60 -4.92
CA TYR A 352 -29.61 43.44 -3.79
C TYR A 352 -28.17 43.94 -4.02
N LEU A 353 -28.09 45.20 -4.46
CA LEU A 353 -27.14 46.30 -4.17
C LEU A 353 -25.61 46.07 -4.03
N GLN A 354 -24.91 46.75 -4.93
CA GLN A 354 -23.49 47.11 -4.95
C GLN A 354 -23.07 48.05 -3.79
N LYS A 355 -21.84 47.85 -3.30
CA LYS A 355 -20.88 48.94 -3.00
C LYS A 355 -19.47 48.49 -3.39
N PRO A 356 -18.73 49.18 -4.27
CA PRO A 356 -17.34 48.85 -4.56
C PRO A 356 -16.41 49.47 -3.51
N VAL A 357 -15.55 48.65 -2.91
CA VAL A 357 -14.40 49.12 -2.11
C VAL A 357 -13.32 49.57 -3.09
N GLN A 358 -13.00 50.85 -3.07
CA GLN A 358 -11.98 51.48 -3.88
C GLN A 358 -10.60 51.14 -3.30
N ALA A 359 -9.95 50.09 -3.81
CA ALA A 359 -8.54 49.80 -3.50
C ALA A 359 -7.63 50.67 -4.39
N CYS A 360 -6.67 51.35 -3.77
CA CYS A 360 -5.66 52.18 -4.43
C CYS A 360 -4.92 51.42 -5.55
N MET A 361 -5.24 51.70 -6.80
CA MET A 361 -4.49 51.22 -7.96
C MET A 361 -3.38 52.20 -8.31
N LEU A 362 -2.13 51.71 -8.39
CA LEU A 362 -1.06 52.37 -9.13
C LEU A 362 -1.46 52.45 -10.61
N PRO A 363 -1.33 53.61 -11.29
CA PRO A 363 -1.80 53.75 -12.66
C PRO A 363 -0.84 53.06 -13.64
N GLY A 364 -1.33 52.06 -14.39
CA GLY A 364 -0.65 51.55 -15.59
C GLY A 364 -0.66 50.04 -15.85
N LEU A 365 -1.11 49.19 -14.92
CA LEU A 365 -1.17 47.73 -15.12
C LEU A 365 -2.61 47.27 -15.27
N SER A 366 -2.93 46.51 -16.32
CA SER A 366 -4.27 45.92 -16.47
C SER A 366 -4.52 44.93 -15.33
N LEU A 367 -5.76 44.91 -14.82
CA LEU A 367 -6.17 43.96 -13.78
C LEU A 367 -5.89 42.49 -14.20
N SER A 368 -5.97 42.20 -15.50
CA SER A 368 -5.67 40.89 -16.07
C SER A 368 -4.20 40.46 -15.94
N LEU A 369 -3.26 41.40 -15.93
CA LEU A 369 -1.82 41.13 -15.72
C LEU A 369 -1.48 40.93 -14.25
N ILE A 370 -2.23 41.57 -13.34
CA ILE A 370 -2.09 41.45 -11.88
C ILE A 370 -2.74 40.13 -11.38
N MET A 371 -3.78 39.66 -12.05
CA MET A 371 -4.53 38.44 -11.68
C MET A 371 -4.06 37.17 -12.40
N ASP A 372 -2.98 37.20 -13.19
CA ASP A 372 -2.41 35.99 -13.78
C ASP A 372 -1.64 35.19 -12.72
N PRO A 373 -2.13 34.02 -12.29
CA PRO A 373 -1.50 33.22 -11.26
C PRO A 373 -0.19 32.54 -11.72
N THR A 374 0.17 32.68 -12.99
CA THR A 374 1.46 32.26 -13.56
C THR A 374 2.46 33.41 -13.66
N ASN A 375 2.00 34.66 -13.58
CA ASN A 375 2.84 35.86 -13.55
C ASN A 375 3.35 36.13 -12.12
N LYS A 376 4.05 35.15 -11.54
CA LYS A 376 4.62 35.28 -10.20
C LYS A 376 5.99 35.96 -10.26
N PRO A 377 6.37 36.78 -9.25
CA PRO A 377 7.71 37.38 -9.21
C PRO A 377 8.79 36.30 -9.20
N LYS A 378 9.90 36.55 -9.91
CA LYS A 378 11.02 35.59 -9.98
C LYS A 378 11.73 35.52 -8.63
N GLY A 379 11.78 34.33 -8.03
CA GLY A 379 12.48 34.05 -6.78
C GLY A 379 13.80 33.29 -6.99
N PRO A 380 14.52 32.96 -5.90
CA PRO A 380 15.76 32.17 -5.95
C PRO A 380 15.56 30.75 -6.49
N SER A 381 14.44 30.11 -6.17
CA SER A 381 14.05 28.82 -6.73
C SER A 381 12.83 28.96 -7.67
N PRO A 382 12.59 27.99 -8.58
CA PRO A 382 11.39 27.97 -9.41
C PRO A 382 10.11 27.89 -8.58
N HIS A 383 9.00 28.31 -9.17
CA HIS A 383 7.67 28.09 -8.60
C HIS A 383 7.19 26.67 -8.93
N TYR A 384 7.72 25.67 -8.23
CA TYR A 384 7.34 24.26 -8.47
C TYR A 384 5.85 23.98 -8.29
N SER A 385 5.15 24.78 -7.47
CA SER A 385 3.69 24.80 -7.35
C SER A 385 2.94 24.95 -8.68
N LEU A 386 3.56 25.51 -9.72
CA LEU A 386 2.96 25.59 -11.05
C LEU A 386 2.73 24.22 -11.69
N TYR A 387 3.47 23.18 -11.28
CA TYR A 387 3.27 21.83 -11.79
C TYR A 387 1.88 21.26 -11.43
N GLN A 388 1.39 21.51 -10.22
CA GLN A 388 0.02 21.13 -9.83
C GLN A 388 -1.01 21.79 -10.76
N ARG A 389 -0.81 23.07 -11.10
CA ARG A 389 -1.68 23.80 -12.03
C ARG A 389 -1.61 23.27 -13.45
N GLU A 390 -0.42 22.87 -13.90
CA GLU A 390 -0.21 22.21 -15.19
C GLU A 390 -1.06 20.93 -15.28
N VAL A 391 -1.02 20.09 -14.24
CA VAL A 391 -1.82 18.87 -14.15
C VAL A 391 -3.32 19.18 -14.17
N PHE A 392 -3.79 20.15 -13.38
CA PHE A 392 -5.20 20.56 -13.37
C PHE A 392 -5.67 21.10 -14.73
N LYS A 393 -4.87 21.93 -15.40
CA LYS A 393 -5.22 22.46 -16.73
C LYS A 393 -5.29 21.35 -17.77
N ASN A 394 -4.32 20.44 -17.79
CA ASN A 394 -4.32 19.31 -18.72
C ASN A 394 -5.55 18.40 -18.51
N GLY A 395 -5.90 18.09 -17.27
CA GLY A 395 -7.11 17.31 -16.96
C GLY A 395 -8.39 18.05 -17.33
N GLY A 396 -8.57 19.28 -16.84
CA GLY A 396 -9.82 20.03 -17.02
C GLY A 396 -10.06 20.54 -18.45
N GLN A 397 -9.01 20.83 -19.23
CA GLN A 397 -9.16 21.39 -20.59
C GLN A 397 -9.00 20.35 -21.70
N LYS A 398 -8.16 19.33 -21.49
CA LYS A 398 -7.81 18.35 -22.52
C LYS A 398 -8.23 16.91 -22.17
N GLY A 399 -8.77 16.68 -20.98
CA GLY A 399 -9.07 15.33 -20.48
C GLY A 399 -7.81 14.48 -20.21
N LEU A 400 -6.62 15.10 -20.15
CA LEU A 400 -5.35 14.41 -19.95
C LEU A 400 -5.06 14.29 -18.45
N LEU A 401 -5.43 13.16 -17.86
CA LEU A 401 -5.14 12.82 -16.46
C LEU A 401 -3.77 12.14 -16.32
N PRO A 402 -3.09 12.25 -15.16
CA PRO A 402 -1.97 11.39 -14.85
C PRO A 402 -2.41 9.92 -14.85
N ASN A 403 -1.58 9.05 -15.41
CA ASN A 403 -1.89 7.62 -15.53
C ASN A 403 -1.80 6.85 -14.19
N PHE A 404 -1.18 7.46 -13.17
CA PHE A 404 -1.09 6.89 -11.84
C PHE A 404 -1.06 7.99 -10.77
N SER A 405 -1.44 7.62 -9.54
CA SER A 405 -1.44 8.53 -8.40
C SER A 405 -0.03 8.69 -7.82
N VAL A 406 0.31 9.92 -7.40
CA VAL A 406 1.51 10.21 -6.62
C VAL A 406 1.27 10.12 -5.10
N HIS A 407 0.08 9.67 -4.68
CA HIS A 407 -0.15 9.30 -3.29
C HIS A 407 0.78 8.12 -2.93
N PRO A 408 1.67 8.22 -1.93
CA PRO A 408 2.76 7.26 -1.74
C PRO A 408 2.33 5.78 -1.64
N GLU A 409 1.22 5.49 -0.96
CA GLU A 409 0.72 4.11 -0.84
C GLU A 409 0.11 3.60 -2.15
N GLN A 410 -0.78 4.38 -2.79
CA GLN A 410 -1.36 4.02 -4.08
C GLN A 410 -0.28 3.86 -5.15
N LEU A 411 0.77 4.69 -5.10
CA LEU A 411 1.93 4.58 -5.97
C LEU A 411 2.65 3.24 -5.74
N SER A 412 2.96 2.90 -4.48
CA SER A 412 3.58 1.62 -4.13
C SER A 412 2.73 0.42 -4.57
N ASP A 413 1.42 0.44 -4.31
CA ASP A 413 0.51 -0.66 -4.59
C ASP A 413 0.29 -0.84 -6.09
N SER A 414 0.08 0.25 -6.82
CA SER A 414 -0.17 0.22 -8.26
C SER A 414 1.03 -0.26 -9.07
N VAL A 415 2.26 -0.14 -8.54
CA VAL A 415 3.47 -0.68 -9.19
C VAL A 415 3.45 -2.22 -9.24
N LYS A 416 2.70 -2.90 -8.37
CA LYS A 416 2.56 -4.36 -8.43
C LYS A 416 2.00 -4.83 -9.76
N ALA A 417 1.12 -4.04 -10.39
CA ALA A 417 0.56 -4.35 -11.70
C ALA A 417 1.54 -4.09 -12.87
N LYS A 418 2.71 -3.48 -12.61
CA LYS A 418 3.70 -3.10 -13.62
C LYS A 418 4.97 -3.93 -13.58
N LEU A 419 5.35 -4.40 -12.39
CA LEU A 419 6.55 -5.21 -12.19
C LEU A 419 6.19 -6.69 -12.06
N ASN A 420 7.14 -7.54 -12.41
CA ASN A 420 7.11 -8.93 -11.95
C ASN A 420 7.37 -9.00 -10.43
N ASP A 421 7.07 -10.14 -9.82
CA ASP A 421 7.24 -10.36 -8.38
C ASP A 421 8.68 -10.05 -7.92
N ARG A 422 9.69 -10.38 -8.72
CA ARG A 422 11.10 -10.11 -8.39
C ARG A 422 11.38 -8.63 -8.25
N GLY A 423 10.98 -7.82 -9.24
CA GLY A 423 11.14 -6.37 -9.21
C GLY A 423 10.32 -5.73 -8.10
N TYR A 424 9.07 -6.16 -7.95
CA TYR A 424 8.15 -5.63 -6.93
C TYR A 424 8.64 -5.91 -5.51
N PHE A 425 8.99 -7.17 -5.21
CA PHE A 425 9.50 -7.51 -3.88
C PHE A 425 10.87 -6.90 -3.64
N TYR A 426 11.75 -6.78 -4.63
CA TYR A 426 13.08 -6.21 -4.39
C TYR A 426 13.03 -4.72 -3.98
N VAL A 427 12.14 -3.91 -4.57
CA VAL A 427 11.95 -2.49 -4.17
C VAL A 427 11.23 -2.36 -2.84
N ASN A 428 10.28 -3.26 -2.55
CA ASN A 428 9.43 -3.20 -1.36
C ASN A 428 9.93 -4.07 -0.20
N SER A 429 11.03 -4.82 -0.37
CA SER A 429 11.56 -5.68 0.68
C SER A 429 12.11 -4.88 1.85
N ASN A 430 11.95 -5.45 3.03
CA ASN A 430 12.42 -4.93 4.31
C ASN A 430 13.15 -6.04 5.07
N ALA A 431 14.01 -5.67 6.01
CA ALA A 431 14.61 -6.65 6.90
C ALA A 431 13.59 -7.17 7.92
N GLY A 432 13.74 -8.43 8.31
CA GLY A 432 12.93 -9.06 9.36
C GLY A 432 11.42 -8.94 9.12
N LEU A 433 10.70 -8.48 10.13
CA LEU A 433 9.26 -8.25 10.10
C LEU A 433 8.89 -6.89 9.48
N GLY A 434 9.88 -6.06 9.11
CA GLY A 434 9.68 -4.71 8.59
C GLY A 434 9.37 -3.66 9.66
N TRP A 435 9.69 -3.93 10.93
CA TRP A 435 9.47 -2.98 12.03
C TRP A 435 10.28 -1.70 11.86
N THR A 436 11.54 -1.79 11.42
CA THR A 436 12.37 -0.59 11.22
C THR A 436 11.83 0.28 10.07
N ASP A 437 11.31 -0.30 8.99
CA ASP A 437 10.68 0.46 7.89
C ASP A 437 9.41 1.18 8.36
N ARG A 438 8.60 0.50 9.20
CA ARG A 438 7.48 1.14 9.89
C ARG A 438 7.96 2.27 10.81
N ALA A 439 8.94 2.03 11.68
CA ALA A 439 9.49 3.03 12.59
C ALA A 439 10.01 4.28 11.86
N ASN A 440 10.63 4.11 10.69
CA ASN A 440 11.02 5.22 9.82
C ASN A 440 9.82 6.11 9.44
N ARG A 441 8.67 5.53 9.14
CA ARG A 441 7.44 6.28 8.85
C ARG A 441 6.85 6.90 10.10
N GLU A 442 6.74 6.15 11.20
CA GLU A 442 6.17 6.65 12.46
C GLU A 442 6.90 7.89 12.98
N ALA A 443 8.22 7.94 12.86
CA ALA A 443 9.04 9.06 13.31
C ALA A 443 8.62 10.42 12.70
N PHE A 444 8.16 10.45 11.44
CA PHE A 444 7.66 11.68 10.81
C PHE A 444 6.35 12.19 11.43
N TYR A 445 5.49 11.29 11.89
CA TYR A 445 4.17 11.65 12.45
C TYR A 445 4.26 12.18 13.87
N ARG A 446 5.37 11.91 14.56
CA ARG A 446 5.69 12.54 15.86
C ARG A 446 6.08 14.02 15.74
N TRP A 447 6.30 14.53 14.52
CA TRP A 447 6.57 15.95 14.29
C TRP A 447 5.45 16.60 13.49
N ARG A 448 4.90 17.70 13.99
CA ARG A 448 3.85 18.48 13.33
C ARG A 448 4.37 19.86 12.93
N ILE A 449 4.08 20.29 11.71
CA ILE A 449 4.48 21.60 11.19
C ILE A 449 3.54 22.65 11.76
N ILE A 450 4.07 23.82 12.14
CA ILE A 450 3.31 24.96 12.65
C ILE A 450 3.11 25.96 11.51
N PRO A 451 1.90 26.14 10.94
CA PRO A 451 1.67 27.14 9.89
C PRO A 451 1.80 28.58 10.41
N ARG A 452 2.29 29.50 9.58
CA ARG A 452 2.51 30.92 9.88
C ARG A 452 1.63 31.78 8.97
N MET A 453 0.65 32.48 9.54
CA MET A 453 -0.31 33.26 8.76
C MET A 453 0.22 34.66 8.45
N LEU A 454 -0.28 35.26 7.37
CA LEU A 454 0.05 36.63 6.94
C LEU A 454 1.54 36.87 6.65
N VAL A 455 2.24 35.85 6.18
CA VAL A 455 3.63 35.93 5.69
C VAL A 455 3.61 36.08 4.16
N ASP A 456 4.40 37.00 3.62
CA ASP A 456 4.51 37.18 2.17
C ASP A 456 5.33 36.04 1.53
N THR A 457 4.66 35.01 1.03
CA THR A 457 5.29 33.89 0.31
C THR A 457 5.17 34.02 -1.21
N ASN A 458 5.12 35.24 -1.76
CA ASN A 458 5.05 35.45 -3.22
C ASN A 458 6.31 34.96 -3.95
N THR A 459 7.46 34.91 -3.26
CA THR A 459 8.65 34.15 -3.66
C THR A 459 9.01 33.16 -2.56
N ARG A 460 9.63 32.02 -2.92
CA ARG A 460 10.24 31.09 -1.97
C ARG A 460 11.66 30.78 -2.38
N ASP A 461 12.48 30.45 -1.38
CA ASP A 461 13.84 30.01 -1.54
C ASP A 461 13.98 28.58 -1.00
N MET A 462 13.96 27.62 -1.92
CA MET A 462 14.26 26.22 -1.64
C MET A 462 15.75 25.89 -1.86
N THR A 463 16.59 26.87 -2.25
CA THR A 463 17.97 26.59 -2.63
C THR A 463 18.83 26.19 -1.44
N VAL A 464 19.82 25.34 -1.70
CA VAL A 464 20.80 24.93 -0.68
C VAL A 464 22.20 24.82 -1.25
N ASP A 465 23.19 25.23 -0.46
CA ASP A 465 24.60 25.01 -0.77
C ASP A 465 25.10 23.72 -0.10
N LEU A 466 25.49 22.75 -0.93
CA LEU A 466 25.91 21.43 -0.49
C LEU A 466 27.16 21.02 -1.26
N PHE A 467 28.29 20.86 -0.56
CA PHE A 467 29.54 20.34 -1.15
C PHE A 467 30.04 21.16 -2.37
N GLY A 468 29.80 22.47 -2.36
CA GLY A 468 30.13 23.36 -3.49
C GLY A 468 29.06 23.43 -4.58
N HIS A 469 28.01 22.60 -4.51
CA HIS A 469 26.86 22.71 -5.39
C HIS A 469 25.82 23.65 -4.79
N HIS A 470 25.46 24.70 -5.51
CA HIS A 470 24.26 25.48 -5.27
C HIS A 470 23.09 24.79 -5.96
N LEU A 471 22.19 24.19 -5.18
CA LEU A 471 21.13 23.31 -5.67
C LEU A 471 19.78 24.03 -5.66
N PRO A 472 18.87 23.73 -6.61
CA PRO A 472 17.55 24.34 -6.66
C PRO A 472 16.60 23.91 -5.54
N ALA A 473 16.83 22.73 -4.95
CA ALA A 473 16.08 22.17 -3.84
C ALA A 473 16.97 21.20 -3.03
N PRO A 474 16.68 20.94 -1.75
CA PRO A 474 17.52 20.09 -0.89
C PRO A 474 17.17 18.60 -1.07
N ILE A 475 17.03 18.14 -2.32
CA ILE A 475 16.60 16.79 -2.67
C ILE A 475 17.67 16.12 -3.54
N ILE A 476 18.05 14.90 -3.17
CA ILE A 476 19.02 14.05 -3.85
C ILE A 476 18.33 12.74 -4.23
N PHE A 477 18.59 12.22 -5.43
CA PHE A 477 18.20 10.85 -5.75
C PHE A 477 19.11 9.89 -4.98
N ALA A 478 18.54 9.10 -4.09
CA ALA A 478 19.28 8.17 -3.24
C ALA A 478 19.97 7.10 -4.10
N PRO A 479 21.12 6.54 -3.65
CA PRO A 479 21.75 5.43 -4.34
C PRO A 479 20.90 4.17 -4.18
N ILE A 480 20.26 3.75 -5.28
CA ILE A 480 19.59 2.44 -5.40
C ILE A 480 20.27 1.70 -6.55
N GLY A 481 20.73 0.48 -6.25
CA GLY A 481 21.33 -0.40 -7.24
C GLY A 481 20.31 -1.23 -8.00
N ILE A 482 20.76 -1.79 -9.12
CA ILE A 482 20.04 -2.78 -9.94
C ILE A 482 18.73 -2.23 -10.53
N ASN A 483 18.74 -1.01 -11.04
CA ASN A 483 17.52 -0.39 -11.54
C ASN A 483 16.92 -1.10 -12.77
N LYS A 484 17.67 -1.97 -13.46
CA LYS A 484 17.16 -2.84 -14.54
C LYS A 484 16.09 -3.83 -14.10
N LEU A 485 15.92 -4.08 -12.80
CA LEU A 485 14.78 -4.83 -12.27
C LEU A 485 13.46 -4.06 -12.41
N TYR A 486 13.52 -2.74 -12.55
CA TYR A 486 12.34 -1.87 -12.53
C TYR A 486 12.02 -1.28 -13.91
N HIS A 487 13.05 -1.09 -14.74
CA HIS A 487 12.92 -0.58 -16.09
C HIS A 487 14.15 -0.96 -16.91
N THR A 488 14.00 -1.32 -18.19
CA THR A 488 15.10 -1.83 -19.03
C THR A 488 16.29 -0.87 -19.17
N GLN A 489 16.05 0.44 -19.11
CA GLN A 489 17.10 1.47 -19.13
C GLN A 489 17.81 1.67 -17.78
N GLY A 490 17.29 1.10 -16.68
CA GLY A 490 17.91 1.16 -15.35
C GLY A 490 18.23 2.57 -14.87
N GLU A 491 19.47 2.75 -14.39
CA GLU A 491 19.98 3.99 -13.79
C GLU A 491 20.00 5.18 -14.75
N LEU A 492 19.95 4.96 -16.08
CA LEU A 492 19.94 6.04 -17.06
C LEU A 492 18.73 6.95 -16.90
N VAL A 493 17.57 6.37 -16.54
CA VAL A 493 16.32 7.12 -16.35
C VAL A 493 16.46 8.16 -15.23
N PRO A 494 16.66 7.77 -13.94
CA PRO A 494 16.75 8.75 -12.87
C PRO A 494 17.95 9.68 -13.02
N ALA A 495 19.06 9.22 -13.61
CA ALA A 495 20.21 10.07 -13.89
C ALA A 495 19.85 11.23 -14.83
N LYS A 496 19.13 10.95 -15.92
CA LYS A 496 18.64 11.96 -16.86
C LYS A 496 17.64 12.91 -16.20
N ILE A 497 16.65 12.38 -15.47
CA ILE A 497 15.68 13.23 -14.75
C ILE A 497 16.36 14.15 -13.75
N ALA A 498 17.36 13.67 -13.02
CA ALA A 498 18.14 14.47 -12.09
C ALA A 498 18.87 15.64 -12.79
N GLY A 499 19.46 15.39 -13.96
CA GLY A 499 20.10 16.43 -14.78
C GLY A 499 19.11 17.48 -15.29
N GLU A 500 17.91 17.07 -15.71
CA GLU A 500 16.86 17.99 -16.13
C GLU A 500 16.34 18.88 -14.99
N LEU A 501 16.33 18.36 -13.77
CA LEU A 501 15.92 19.09 -12.57
C LEU A 501 17.07 19.86 -11.91
N GLY A 502 18.33 19.59 -12.28
CA GLY A 502 19.52 20.16 -11.63
C GLY A 502 19.71 19.64 -10.20
N LEU A 503 19.19 18.46 -9.89
CA LEU A 503 19.29 17.81 -8.58
C LEU A 503 20.37 16.73 -8.60
N PRO A 504 21.06 16.45 -7.48
CA PRO A 504 22.12 15.44 -7.48
C PRO A 504 21.55 14.03 -7.71
N TYR A 505 22.13 13.31 -8.68
CA TYR A 505 21.96 11.86 -8.78
C TYR A 505 23.08 11.14 -8.04
N CYS A 506 22.73 10.24 -7.12
CA CYS A 506 23.70 9.39 -6.45
C CYS A 506 23.73 7.99 -7.07
N LEU A 507 24.80 7.66 -7.81
CA LEU A 507 24.96 6.35 -8.43
C LEU A 507 25.47 5.32 -7.40
N SER A 508 24.84 4.15 -7.32
CA SER A 508 25.34 3.01 -6.52
C SER A 508 26.42 2.20 -7.23
N THR A 509 27.37 1.66 -6.46
CA THR A 509 28.33 0.63 -6.94
C THR A 509 27.62 -0.65 -7.40
N ALA A 510 26.44 -0.97 -6.85
CA ALA A 510 25.60 -2.09 -7.30
C ALA A 510 24.72 -1.71 -8.51
N GLY A 511 25.17 -0.79 -9.35
CA GLY A 511 24.43 -0.31 -10.51
C GLY A 511 24.33 -1.34 -11.63
N SER A 512 23.21 -1.33 -12.34
CA SER A 512 22.98 -2.14 -13.55
C SER A 512 23.31 -1.42 -14.86
N GLN A 513 24.10 -0.35 -14.79
CA GLN A 513 24.65 0.39 -15.93
C GLN A 513 26.10 0.82 -15.64
N PRO A 514 26.96 0.96 -16.68
CA PRO A 514 28.29 1.52 -16.51
C PRO A 514 28.28 2.94 -15.93
N ILE A 515 29.30 3.29 -15.14
CA ILE A 515 29.44 4.61 -14.49
C ILE A 515 29.39 5.73 -15.53
N GLU A 516 30.06 5.51 -16.66
CA GLU A 516 30.22 6.45 -17.76
C GLU A 516 28.89 6.72 -18.48
N ASP A 517 28.07 5.68 -18.69
CA ASP A 517 26.77 5.80 -19.35
C ASP A 517 25.76 6.55 -18.48
N VAL A 518 25.79 6.31 -17.17
CA VAL A 518 24.98 7.06 -16.20
C VAL A 518 25.36 8.54 -16.21
N ALA A 519 26.66 8.85 -16.23
CA ALA A 519 27.13 10.23 -16.33
C ALA A 519 26.66 10.90 -17.63
N LYS A 520 26.73 10.19 -18.76
CA LYS A 520 26.24 10.67 -20.06
C LYS A 520 24.73 10.94 -20.05
N ALA A 521 23.93 10.05 -19.47
CA ALA A 521 22.49 10.26 -19.35
C ALA A 521 22.15 11.49 -18.48
N ASN A 522 22.89 11.69 -17.38
CA ASN A 522 22.74 12.90 -16.56
C ASN A 522 23.12 14.17 -17.33
N GLU A 523 24.20 14.14 -18.13
CA GLU A 523 24.58 15.25 -19.02
C GLU A 523 23.50 15.53 -20.08
N GLU A 524 22.92 14.49 -20.68
CA GLU A 524 21.81 14.62 -21.64
C GLU A 524 20.64 15.38 -21.01
N GLY A 525 20.25 15.02 -19.79
CA GLY A 525 19.20 15.74 -19.06
C GLY A 525 19.56 17.19 -18.78
N ALA A 526 20.81 17.46 -18.39
CA ALA A 526 21.30 18.81 -18.10
C ALA A 526 21.45 19.70 -19.35
N SER A 527 21.60 19.09 -20.54
CA SER A 527 21.82 19.82 -21.80
C SER A 527 20.69 20.75 -22.19
N LYS A 528 19.45 20.44 -21.79
CA LYS A 528 18.28 21.30 -21.97
C LYS A 528 18.09 22.15 -20.73
N LYS A 529 18.25 23.47 -20.87
CA LYS A 529 18.01 24.40 -19.76
C LYS A 529 16.52 24.45 -19.40
N THR A 530 16.25 24.21 -18.13
CA THR A 530 14.95 24.32 -17.47
C THR A 530 15.03 25.39 -16.39
N ASP A 531 13.91 25.89 -15.89
CA ASP A 531 13.91 26.83 -14.76
C ASP A 531 14.64 26.24 -13.55
N SER A 532 14.51 24.93 -13.33
CA SER A 532 15.12 24.20 -12.21
C SER A 532 16.63 24.09 -12.36
N ASN A 533 17.13 23.51 -13.46
CA ASN A 533 18.56 23.30 -13.64
C ASN A 533 19.32 24.60 -13.99
N SER A 534 18.63 25.69 -14.27
CA SER A 534 19.23 27.02 -14.41
C SER A 534 19.62 27.66 -13.08
N VAL A 535 19.06 27.18 -11.96
CA VAL A 535 19.52 27.59 -10.61
C VAL A 535 20.84 26.93 -10.26
N TYR A 536 21.08 25.71 -10.76
CA TYR A 536 22.29 24.97 -10.44
C TYR A 536 23.56 25.76 -10.79
N ASN A 537 24.43 25.89 -9.81
CA ASN A 537 25.77 26.44 -9.98
C ASN A 537 26.77 25.61 -9.16
N PHE A 538 28.01 25.55 -9.62
CA PHE A 538 29.09 24.93 -8.87
C PHE A 538 30.13 25.97 -8.48
N SER A 539 30.43 26.05 -7.19
CA SER A 539 31.36 27.01 -6.61
C SER A 539 32.10 26.40 -5.42
N GLY A 540 33.26 26.94 -5.05
CA GLY A 540 34.05 26.43 -3.91
C GLY A 540 35.20 25.49 -4.27
N TYR A 541 35.34 25.13 -5.55
CA TYR A 541 36.49 24.39 -6.06
C TYR A 541 36.90 24.88 -7.46
N ARG A 542 38.14 24.61 -7.86
CA ARG A 542 38.79 25.24 -9.03
C ARG A 542 38.17 24.88 -10.39
N GLU A 543 37.61 23.69 -10.53
CA GLU A 543 37.07 23.17 -11.79
C GLU A 543 35.84 22.28 -11.50
N ALA A 544 34.91 22.21 -12.45
CA ALA A 544 33.79 21.27 -12.46
C ALA A 544 33.98 20.29 -13.62
N ASN A 545 33.72 19.00 -13.40
CA ASN A 545 33.84 17.97 -14.43
C ASN A 545 32.48 17.62 -15.08
N ALA A 546 31.38 18.21 -14.60
CA ALA A 546 30.02 17.99 -15.08
C ALA A 546 29.20 19.28 -15.04
N THR A 547 28.19 19.39 -15.92
CA THR A 547 27.28 20.54 -15.95
C THR A 547 26.06 20.38 -15.03
N SER A 548 25.96 19.25 -14.33
CA SER A 548 24.92 18.89 -13.37
C SER A 548 25.53 18.09 -12.21
N PRO A 549 24.97 18.18 -10.99
CA PRO A 549 25.53 17.54 -9.80
C PRO A 549 25.43 16.01 -9.85
N ARG A 550 26.54 15.32 -9.57
CA ARG A 550 26.62 13.85 -9.56
C ARG A 550 27.39 13.36 -8.34
N PHE A 551 26.79 12.48 -7.56
CA PHE A 551 27.39 11.86 -6.36
C PHE A 551 27.59 10.36 -6.61
N PHE A 552 28.67 9.79 -6.08
CA PHE A 552 28.97 8.37 -6.23
C PHE A 552 28.92 7.68 -4.87
N GLN A 553 28.15 6.62 -4.78
CA GLN A 553 28.09 5.74 -3.62
C GLN A 553 28.98 4.53 -3.85
N LEU A 554 29.99 4.41 -2.98
CA LEU A 554 30.93 3.30 -2.96
C LEU A 554 30.43 2.18 -2.05
N TYR A 555 30.38 0.95 -2.57
CA TYR A 555 30.56 -0.25 -1.78
C TYR A 555 32.02 -0.69 -1.91
N MET A 556 32.72 -0.79 -0.78
CA MET A 556 34.16 -1.06 -0.77
C MET A 556 34.44 -2.52 -0.46
N GLY A 557 34.80 -3.29 -1.49
CA GLY A 557 35.38 -4.63 -1.32
C GLY A 557 36.73 -4.62 -0.61
N HIS A 558 37.38 -5.78 -0.55
CA HIS A 558 38.73 -5.93 0.05
C HIS A 558 39.87 -5.90 -0.98
N ASP A 559 39.55 -5.59 -2.25
CA ASP A 559 40.55 -5.31 -3.29
C ASP A 559 40.70 -3.80 -3.47
N ASP A 560 41.81 -3.28 -2.94
CA ASP A 560 42.15 -1.86 -3.00
C ASP A 560 42.33 -1.35 -4.44
N GLU A 561 42.80 -2.20 -5.36
CA GLU A 561 43.04 -1.78 -6.75
C GLU A 561 41.72 -1.63 -7.51
N VAL A 562 40.76 -2.55 -7.29
CA VAL A 562 39.40 -2.41 -7.83
C VAL A 562 38.73 -1.16 -7.25
N THR A 563 38.89 -0.94 -5.94
CA THR A 563 38.35 0.25 -5.26
C THR A 563 38.90 1.54 -5.90
N VAL A 564 40.22 1.63 -6.09
CA VAL A 564 40.85 2.79 -6.75
C VAL A 564 40.36 2.96 -8.18
N SER A 565 40.22 1.87 -8.95
CA SER A 565 39.67 1.90 -10.32
C SER A 565 38.28 2.52 -10.38
N LEU A 566 37.38 2.09 -9.49
CA LEU A 566 36.01 2.64 -9.40
C LEU A 566 36.01 4.13 -9.06
N LEU A 567 36.82 4.55 -8.09
CA LEU A 567 36.95 5.95 -7.70
C LEU A 567 37.49 6.82 -8.85
N GLU A 568 38.49 6.33 -9.58
CA GLU A 568 39.02 7.02 -10.76
C GLU A 568 37.97 7.17 -11.87
N ARG A 569 37.22 6.10 -12.15
CA ARG A 569 36.15 6.11 -13.16
C ARG A 569 35.03 7.07 -12.78
N ALA A 570 34.60 7.05 -11.52
CA ALA A 570 33.61 7.99 -10.99
C ALA A 570 34.12 9.44 -11.14
N TRP A 571 35.33 9.74 -10.68
CA TRP A 571 35.90 11.08 -10.81
C TRP A 571 36.00 11.56 -12.28
N LYS A 572 36.52 10.72 -13.17
CA LYS A 572 36.63 11.02 -14.62
C LYS A 572 35.27 11.25 -15.27
N SER A 573 34.22 10.64 -14.74
CA SER A 573 32.84 10.77 -15.21
C SER A 573 32.09 11.97 -14.56
N GLY A 574 32.79 12.79 -13.79
CA GLY A 574 32.25 14.02 -13.19
C GLY A 574 31.44 13.79 -11.91
N PHE A 575 31.67 12.69 -11.21
CA PHE A 575 31.15 12.50 -9.86
C PHE A 575 32.05 13.25 -8.86
N ASP A 576 31.50 14.30 -8.23
CA ASP A 576 32.24 15.28 -7.43
C ASP A 576 32.08 15.07 -5.91
N VAL A 577 31.30 14.08 -5.48
CA VAL A 577 31.15 13.70 -4.07
C VAL A 577 31.14 12.18 -3.97
N CYS A 578 31.92 11.61 -3.05
CA CYS A 578 31.92 10.18 -2.79
C CYS A 578 31.33 9.88 -1.41
N MET A 579 30.47 8.88 -1.32
CA MET A 579 29.95 8.38 -0.04
C MET A 579 30.18 6.88 0.09
N LEU A 580 30.82 6.45 1.17
CA LEU A 580 30.93 5.04 1.52
C LEU A 580 29.69 4.62 2.30
N THR A 581 28.98 3.60 1.81
CA THR A 581 27.89 2.98 2.56
C THR A 581 28.46 1.95 3.53
N VAL A 582 28.22 2.12 4.82
CA VAL A 582 28.80 1.29 5.89
C VAL A 582 27.81 0.33 6.58
N ASP A 583 26.53 0.35 6.18
CA ASP A 583 25.43 -0.44 6.78
C ASP A 583 25.06 -1.72 5.98
N THR A 584 25.85 -2.09 4.97
CA THR A 584 25.50 -3.14 3.99
C THR A 584 26.66 -4.06 3.59
N TRP A 585 27.65 -4.32 4.45
CA TRP A 585 28.72 -5.30 4.14
C TRP A 585 28.18 -6.72 3.91
N GLN A 586 27.09 -7.03 4.61
CA GLN A 586 26.28 -8.24 4.49
C GLN A 586 24.85 -7.81 4.17
N LEU A 587 24.15 -8.57 3.34
CA LEU A 587 22.74 -8.34 3.10
C LEU A 587 21.93 -8.62 4.39
N GLY A 588 21.02 -7.71 4.75
CA GLY A 588 20.06 -7.97 5.82
C GLY A 588 19.17 -9.18 5.52
N TRP A 589 18.62 -9.80 6.57
CA TRP A 589 17.66 -10.89 6.41
C TRP A 589 16.33 -10.35 5.91
N ARG A 590 15.97 -10.59 4.64
CA ARG A 590 14.76 -10.06 3.99
C ARG A 590 13.84 -11.20 3.57
N PRO A 591 12.84 -11.59 4.39
CA PRO A 591 12.01 -12.76 4.12
C PRO A 591 11.39 -12.79 2.72
N THR A 592 10.86 -11.67 2.24
CA THR A 592 10.27 -11.58 0.89
C THR A 592 11.27 -11.89 -0.23
N ASP A 593 12.53 -11.51 -0.06
CA ASP A 593 13.58 -11.85 -1.03
C ASP A 593 13.99 -13.33 -0.86
N VAL A 594 14.04 -13.85 0.37
CA VAL A 594 14.38 -15.26 0.64
C VAL A 594 13.32 -16.22 0.09
N ASP A 595 12.03 -15.90 0.25
CA ASP A 595 10.90 -16.78 -0.08
C ASP A 595 10.86 -17.16 -1.57
N ILE A 596 11.30 -16.26 -2.44
CA ILE A 596 11.36 -16.51 -3.89
C ILE A 596 12.82 -16.60 -4.40
N ALA A 597 13.78 -16.70 -3.47
CA ALA A 597 15.22 -16.67 -3.73
C ALA A 597 15.69 -15.45 -4.55
N ASN A 598 15.04 -14.29 -4.40
CA ASN A 598 15.12 -13.04 -5.17
C ASN A 598 16.49 -12.34 -5.13
N TYR A 599 17.54 -13.03 -5.56
CA TYR A 599 18.88 -12.48 -5.63
C TYR A 599 19.35 -12.52 -7.07
N THR A 600 19.09 -11.41 -7.78
CA THR A 600 19.18 -11.37 -9.24
C THR A 600 20.54 -11.75 -9.81
N PHE A 601 21.60 -11.65 -9.01
CA PHE A 601 22.99 -11.95 -9.41
C PHE A 601 23.26 -13.44 -9.62
N TYR A 602 22.38 -14.33 -9.16
CA TYR A 602 22.56 -15.78 -9.26
C TYR A 602 21.70 -16.43 -10.36
N TYR A 603 20.87 -15.66 -11.07
CA TYR A 603 19.98 -16.20 -12.11
C TYR A 603 20.55 -16.08 -13.53
N PRO A 604 20.14 -16.93 -14.49
CA PRO A 604 20.51 -16.76 -15.90
C PRO A 604 20.02 -15.41 -16.46
N GLY A 605 20.87 -14.72 -17.24
CA GLY A 605 20.54 -13.42 -17.85
C GLY A 605 20.81 -12.19 -16.96
N THR A 606 21.81 -12.27 -16.08
CA THR A 606 22.04 -11.34 -14.97
C THR A 606 22.15 -9.87 -15.35
N VAL A 607 21.37 -9.06 -14.63
CA VAL A 607 21.49 -7.60 -14.53
C VAL A 607 22.11 -7.22 -13.18
N GLY A 608 22.84 -6.11 -13.11
CA GLY A 608 23.47 -5.59 -11.88
C GLY A 608 24.99 -5.76 -11.81
N ASN A 609 25.59 -6.44 -12.78
CA ASN A 609 27.05 -6.63 -12.85
C ASN A 609 27.75 -5.57 -13.71
N GLU A 610 27.00 -4.70 -14.38
CA GLU A 610 27.51 -3.82 -15.42
C GLU A 610 28.59 -2.84 -14.94
N VAL A 611 28.53 -2.39 -13.67
CA VAL A 611 29.61 -1.57 -13.09
C VAL A 611 30.93 -2.36 -13.02
N GLY A 612 30.89 -3.61 -12.57
CA GLY A 612 32.05 -4.50 -12.49
C GLY A 612 32.51 -5.01 -13.85
N ALA A 613 31.58 -5.40 -14.72
CA ALA A 613 31.86 -5.90 -16.06
C ALA A 613 32.46 -4.82 -16.98
N SER A 614 32.20 -3.54 -16.69
CA SER A 614 32.84 -2.41 -17.35
C SER A 614 34.12 -1.92 -16.66
N ASP A 615 34.47 -2.46 -15.49
CA ASP A 615 35.68 -2.07 -14.77
C ASP A 615 36.92 -2.82 -15.31
N PRO A 616 37.93 -2.12 -15.83
CA PRO A 616 39.09 -2.76 -16.44
C PRO A 616 39.96 -3.53 -15.44
N VAL A 617 40.03 -3.08 -14.18
CA VAL A 617 40.81 -3.76 -13.14
C VAL A 617 40.08 -5.01 -12.66
N PHE A 618 38.77 -4.91 -12.42
CA PHE A 618 37.94 -6.05 -12.06
C PHE A 618 37.96 -7.12 -13.15
N MET A 619 37.74 -6.76 -14.42
CA MET A 619 37.73 -7.72 -15.52
C MET A 619 39.09 -8.38 -15.74
N ARG A 620 40.18 -7.63 -15.57
CA ARG A 620 41.54 -8.21 -15.64
C ARG A 620 41.79 -9.25 -14.53
N LYS A 621 41.30 -9.00 -13.30
CA LYS A 621 41.51 -9.90 -12.15
C LYS A 621 40.52 -11.07 -12.12
N TYR A 622 39.24 -10.78 -12.37
CA TYR A 622 38.11 -11.65 -12.05
C TYR A 622 37.19 -11.93 -13.24
N GLY A 623 37.47 -11.43 -14.44
CA GLY A 623 36.58 -11.60 -15.60
C GLY A 623 36.28 -13.07 -15.95
N LYS A 624 37.30 -13.93 -15.91
CA LYS A 624 37.13 -15.39 -16.11
C LYS A 624 36.29 -16.07 -15.03
N GLU A 625 36.26 -15.51 -13.82
CA GLU A 625 35.42 -16.01 -12.73
C GLU A 625 33.99 -15.49 -12.90
N LEU A 626 33.81 -14.23 -13.29
CA LEU A 626 32.50 -13.65 -13.60
C LEU A 626 31.78 -14.41 -14.74
N GLU A 627 32.52 -14.86 -15.75
CA GLU A 627 31.98 -15.71 -16.83
C GLU A 627 31.41 -17.04 -16.32
N LYS A 628 31.94 -17.56 -15.21
CA LYS A 628 31.53 -18.85 -14.62
C LYS A 628 30.51 -18.69 -13.51
N ASP A 629 30.60 -17.60 -12.77
CA ASP A 629 29.79 -17.26 -11.62
C ASP A 629 29.29 -15.81 -11.77
N PRO A 630 28.02 -15.63 -12.18
CA PRO A 630 27.47 -14.29 -12.33
C PRO A 630 27.35 -13.54 -10.98
N GLY A 631 27.49 -14.23 -9.84
CA GLY A 631 27.58 -13.62 -8.51
C GLY A 631 28.93 -12.94 -8.23
N LYS A 632 29.96 -13.19 -9.05
CA LYS A 632 31.34 -12.82 -8.72
C LYS A 632 31.53 -11.35 -8.38
N TRP A 633 30.88 -10.43 -9.12
CA TRP A 633 30.98 -8.99 -8.84
C TRP A 633 30.40 -8.65 -7.47
N ILE A 634 29.17 -9.09 -7.22
CA ILE A 634 28.45 -8.70 -6.01
C ILE A 634 29.08 -9.32 -4.75
N ASP A 635 29.51 -10.58 -4.81
CA ASP A 635 30.04 -11.31 -3.66
C ASP A 635 31.47 -10.89 -3.28
N SER A 636 32.21 -10.26 -4.21
CA SER A 636 33.58 -9.80 -3.95
C SER A 636 33.70 -8.32 -3.66
N SER A 637 32.80 -7.51 -4.23
CA SER A 637 32.95 -6.05 -4.25
C SER A 637 31.85 -5.31 -3.50
N VAL A 638 30.70 -5.95 -3.23
CA VAL A 638 29.53 -5.28 -2.66
C VAL A 638 29.03 -5.95 -1.37
N TRP A 639 28.57 -7.19 -1.44
CA TRP A 639 27.99 -7.93 -0.31
C TRP A 639 28.90 -9.10 0.11
N HIS A 640 30.14 -8.77 0.42
CA HIS A 640 31.20 -9.74 0.69
C HIS A 640 31.20 -10.30 2.13
N GLY A 641 30.27 -9.86 2.98
CA GLY A 641 30.08 -10.37 4.35
C GLY A 641 31.19 -10.01 5.33
N LYS A 642 32.08 -9.08 4.98
CA LYS A 642 33.30 -8.74 5.77
C LYS A 642 33.36 -7.25 6.07
N ALA A 643 32.96 -6.83 7.26
CA ALA A 643 32.99 -5.42 7.65
C ALA A 643 34.41 -4.83 7.58
N HIS A 644 34.49 -3.56 7.15
CA HIS A 644 35.67 -2.73 7.37
C HIS A 644 35.61 -2.09 8.77
N SER A 645 36.78 -1.69 9.27
CA SER A 645 36.91 -0.98 10.53
C SER A 645 37.29 0.49 10.31
N TRP A 646 37.20 1.30 11.37
CA TRP A 646 37.52 2.72 11.33
C TRP A 646 38.96 2.99 10.87
N GLU A 647 39.90 2.07 11.09
CA GLU A 647 41.31 2.19 10.68
C GLU A 647 41.49 2.26 9.16
N LYS A 648 40.57 1.67 8.38
CA LYS A 648 40.64 1.69 6.90
C LYS A 648 40.14 3.03 6.32
N ILE A 649 39.26 3.72 7.03
CA ILE A 649 38.59 4.94 6.54
C ILE A 649 39.58 6.07 6.19
N PRO A 650 40.62 6.38 6.99
CA PRO A 650 41.61 7.38 6.64
C PRO A 650 42.33 7.10 5.32
N TRP A 651 42.59 5.84 4.98
CA TRP A 651 43.19 5.48 3.69
C TRP A 651 42.25 5.80 2.55
N LEU A 652 40.97 5.42 2.67
CA LEU A 652 39.98 5.67 1.64
C LEU A 652 39.75 7.17 1.40
N ILE A 653 39.66 7.96 2.49
CA ILE A 653 39.57 9.42 2.40
C ILE A 653 40.78 9.97 1.63
N ARG A 654 42.01 9.57 1.99
CA ARG A 654 43.22 10.03 1.29
C ARG A 654 43.21 9.67 -0.19
N GLU A 655 42.83 8.44 -0.55
CA GLU A 655 42.77 8.02 -1.96
C GLU A 655 41.72 8.81 -2.73
N TRP A 656 40.51 8.97 -2.18
CA TRP A 656 39.49 9.79 -2.83
C TRP A 656 39.98 11.23 -3.01
N LYS A 657 40.54 11.86 -1.98
CA LYS A 657 41.05 13.24 -2.07
C LYS A 657 42.17 13.37 -3.10
N ARG A 658 43.07 12.39 -3.18
CA ARG A 658 44.16 12.35 -4.16
C ARG A 658 43.61 12.26 -5.59
N ILE A 659 42.66 11.35 -5.84
CA ILE A 659 42.06 11.12 -7.15
C ILE A 659 41.22 12.33 -7.59
N SER A 660 40.37 12.81 -6.69
CA SER A 660 39.35 13.82 -6.96
C SER A 660 39.83 15.26 -6.76
N LYS A 661 41.13 15.48 -6.50
CA LYS A 661 41.70 16.82 -6.22
C LYS A 661 41.00 17.52 -5.05
N GLY A 662 40.67 16.77 -4.00
CA GLY A 662 40.15 17.28 -2.74
C GLY A 662 38.62 17.25 -2.56
N ARG A 663 37.87 16.53 -3.40
CA ARG A 663 36.40 16.50 -3.31
C ARG A 663 35.84 15.91 -2.02
N PRO A 664 34.64 16.29 -1.60
CA PRO A 664 34.01 15.81 -0.37
C PRO A 664 33.87 14.29 -0.30
N PHE A 665 34.09 13.77 0.92
CA PHE A 665 33.89 12.38 1.27
C PHE A 665 32.91 12.25 2.44
N LEU A 666 31.98 11.30 2.34
CA LEU A 666 30.95 11.06 3.35
C LEU A 666 30.86 9.59 3.75
N LEU A 667 30.26 9.36 4.93
CA LEU A 667 29.78 8.03 5.34
C LEU A 667 28.25 7.97 5.34
N LYS A 668 27.68 6.94 4.71
CA LYS A 668 26.23 6.67 4.68
C LYS A 668 25.89 5.46 5.53
N GLY A 669 24.83 5.56 6.32
CA GLY A 669 24.38 4.51 7.23
C GLY A 669 24.56 4.85 8.71
N ILE A 670 24.83 6.13 9.02
CA ILE A 670 25.08 6.57 10.40
C ILE A 670 23.75 6.63 11.16
N GLN A 671 23.68 5.94 12.30
CA GLN A 671 22.51 5.88 13.19
C GLN A 671 22.90 6.10 14.66
N SER A 672 24.12 6.57 14.94
CA SER A 672 24.56 6.87 16.31
C SER A 672 25.34 8.18 16.38
N VAL A 673 25.25 8.84 17.54
CA VAL A 673 26.01 10.05 17.84
C VAL A 673 27.52 9.78 17.89
N GLU A 674 27.93 8.61 18.37
CA GLU A 674 29.34 8.23 18.47
C GLU A 674 29.97 8.10 17.09
N ASP A 675 29.29 7.40 16.17
CA ASP A 675 29.79 7.22 14.80
C ASP A 675 29.84 8.55 14.04
N ALA A 676 28.86 9.44 14.27
CA ALA A 676 28.86 10.78 13.68
C ALA A 676 30.06 11.61 14.17
N ARG A 677 30.38 11.56 15.48
CA ARG A 677 31.58 12.20 16.05
C ARG A 677 32.85 11.58 15.49
N LYS A 678 32.88 10.26 15.32
CA LYS A 678 34.05 9.58 14.76
C LYS A 678 34.28 9.95 13.31
N ALA A 679 33.23 10.02 12.50
CA ALA A 679 33.30 10.50 11.12
C ALA A 679 33.86 11.94 11.05
N LEU A 680 33.45 12.82 11.98
CA LEU A 680 33.97 14.17 12.08
C LEU A 680 35.47 14.19 12.38
N GLU A 681 35.88 13.42 13.39
CA GLU A 681 37.27 13.30 13.82
C GLU A 681 38.20 12.83 12.68
N LEU A 682 37.72 11.89 11.87
CA LEU A 682 38.46 11.37 10.71
C LEU A 682 38.47 12.29 9.50
N GLY A 683 37.75 13.42 9.54
CA GLY A 683 37.74 14.44 8.51
C GLY A 683 36.74 14.21 7.38
N CYS A 684 35.66 13.48 7.60
CA CYS A 684 34.54 13.43 6.65
C CYS A 684 33.87 14.81 6.54
N GLU A 685 33.65 15.31 5.33
CA GLU A 685 32.91 16.56 5.11
C GLU A 685 31.41 16.45 5.41
N GLY A 686 30.90 15.22 5.47
CA GLY A 686 29.53 14.98 5.85
C GLY A 686 29.20 13.53 6.13
N ILE A 687 27.96 13.33 6.54
CA ILE A 687 27.37 12.02 6.82
C ILE A 687 25.97 11.94 6.19
N VAL A 688 25.52 10.71 5.96
CA VAL A 688 24.12 10.42 5.64
C VAL A 688 23.52 9.62 6.79
N VAL A 689 22.58 10.24 7.51
CA VAL A 689 21.76 9.60 8.54
C VAL A 689 20.73 8.72 7.85
N SER A 690 20.95 7.41 7.90
CA SER A 690 20.19 6.42 7.15
C SER A 690 20.26 5.07 7.86
N ASN A 691 19.18 4.30 7.83
CA ASN A 691 19.17 2.87 8.18
C ASN A 691 18.84 2.00 6.96
N HIS A 692 19.22 2.49 5.77
CA HIS A 692 18.95 1.84 4.50
C HIS A 692 17.46 1.60 4.24
N ALA A 693 16.59 2.51 4.68
CA ALA A 693 15.13 2.38 4.63
C ALA A 693 14.58 1.11 5.28
N GLY A 694 15.20 0.66 6.38
CA GLY A 694 14.78 -0.55 7.11
C GLY A 694 15.11 -1.86 6.40
N ARG A 695 15.99 -1.85 5.39
CA ARG A 695 16.34 -3.03 4.59
C ARG A 695 17.46 -3.89 5.18
N GLN A 696 18.08 -3.45 6.27
CA GLN A 696 19.30 -4.05 6.80
C GLN A 696 19.12 -4.63 8.21
N VAL A 697 18.89 -3.77 9.21
CA VAL A 697 18.72 -4.17 10.61
C VAL A 697 17.25 -3.95 11.00
N ASP A 698 16.53 -5.04 11.26
CA ASP A 698 15.17 -4.97 11.81
C ASP A 698 15.19 -4.92 13.33
N GLY A 699 14.26 -4.16 13.92
CA GLY A 699 14.28 -3.80 15.35
C GLY A 699 15.20 -2.63 15.70
N ALA A 700 15.66 -1.88 14.70
CA ALA A 700 16.45 -0.66 14.88
C ALA A 700 15.55 0.57 15.08
N VAL A 701 16.14 1.67 15.55
CA VAL A 701 15.47 2.98 15.67
C VAL A 701 15.01 3.51 14.31
N GLY A 702 13.96 4.33 14.31
CA GLY A 702 13.59 5.09 13.12
C GLY A 702 14.66 6.13 12.80
N SER A 703 15.09 6.24 11.55
CA SER A 703 16.22 7.11 11.16
C SER A 703 16.00 8.59 11.54
N LEU A 704 14.76 9.08 11.43
CA LEU A 704 14.43 10.47 11.82
C LEU A 704 14.45 10.67 13.34
N GLU A 705 14.28 9.61 14.14
CA GLU A 705 14.30 9.71 15.61
C GLU A 705 15.69 10.10 16.12
N ILE A 706 16.75 9.61 15.49
CA ILE A 706 18.14 9.88 15.90
C ILE A 706 18.74 11.13 15.24
N LEU A 707 18.13 11.63 14.14
CA LEU A 707 18.62 12.81 13.43
C LEU A 707 18.86 14.02 14.35
N PRO A 708 17.95 14.42 15.26
CA PRO A 708 18.15 15.57 16.15
C PRO A 708 19.39 15.43 17.04
N ASP A 709 19.61 14.24 17.61
CA ASP A 709 20.73 13.98 18.52
C ASP A 709 22.07 14.03 17.79
N ILE A 710 22.12 13.51 16.55
CA ILE A 710 23.30 13.60 15.68
C ILE A 710 23.59 15.06 15.33
N VAL A 711 22.56 15.83 14.94
CA VAL A 711 22.68 17.27 14.64
C VAL A 711 23.23 18.03 15.85
N ASP A 712 22.72 17.77 17.05
CA ASP A 712 23.17 18.43 18.28
C ASP A 712 24.63 18.07 18.61
N ALA A 713 25.07 16.87 18.26
CA ALA A 713 26.42 16.39 18.55
C ALA A 713 27.50 16.94 17.62
N VAL A 714 27.22 17.11 16.32
CA VAL A 714 28.20 17.57 15.33
C VAL A 714 28.01 19.02 14.89
N GLY A 715 26.82 19.59 15.10
CA GLY A 715 26.49 20.97 14.79
C GLY A 715 26.70 21.31 13.30
N ASP A 716 27.30 22.46 13.05
CA ASP A 716 27.63 23.00 11.72
C ASP A 716 28.99 22.53 11.17
N LYS A 717 29.71 21.68 11.92
CA LYS A 717 31.08 21.25 11.59
C LYS A 717 31.17 20.32 10.38
N MET A 718 30.05 19.75 9.95
CA MET A 718 29.94 18.93 8.74
C MET A 718 28.54 19.04 8.13
N LYS A 719 28.38 18.62 6.88
CA LYS A 719 27.08 18.54 6.23
C LYS A 719 26.37 17.24 6.59
N ILE A 720 25.07 17.33 6.84
CA ILE A 720 24.21 16.20 7.21
C ILE A 720 23.19 16.00 6.12
N ILE A 721 23.21 14.84 5.47
CA ILE A 721 22.14 14.38 4.59
C ILE A 721 21.26 13.41 5.38
N PHE A 722 19.95 13.46 5.17
CA PHE A 722 19.01 12.52 5.77
C PHE A 722 18.38 11.60 4.72
N ASP A 723 18.15 10.33 5.06
CA ASP A 723 17.49 9.32 4.23
C ASP A 723 16.60 8.42 5.13
N SER A 724 15.83 7.54 4.50
CA SER A 724 14.96 6.52 5.10
C SER A 724 13.61 7.08 5.55
N GLY A 725 12.63 6.96 4.64
CA GLY A 725 11.22 7.21 4.95
C GLY A 725 10.60 8.43 4.28
N ILE A 726 11.34 9.28 3.56
CA ILE A 726 10.77 10.44 2.84
C ILE A 726 9.71 9.99 1.82
N ARG A 727 8.49 10.55 1.91
CA ARG A 727 7.37 10.29 0.98
C ARG A 727 6.65 11.55 0.49
N THR A 728 6.73 12.66 1.21
CA THR A 728 6.02 13.91 0.88
C THR A 728 6.91 15.14 1.10
N GLY A 729 6.49 16.30 0.59
CA GLY A 729 7.12 17.59 0.87
C GLY A 729 7.14 17.91 2.37
N ALA A 730 6.13 17.48 3.12
CA ALA A 730 6.11 17.60 4.58
C ALA A 730 7.23 16.80 5.26
N ASP A 731 7.56 15.62 4.73
CA ASP A 731 8.67 14.82 5.25
C ASP A 731 10.01 15.52 4.99
N VAL A 732 10.20 16.08 3.79
CA VAL A 732 11.40 16.88 3.48
C VAL A 732 11.52 18.06 4.44
N PHE A 733 10.44 18.85 4.57
CA PHE A 733 10.41 20.02 5.45
C PHE A 733 10.79 19.68 6.90
N LYS A 734 10.24 18.58 7.43
CA LYS A 734 10.53 18.13 8.80
C LYS A 734 11.99 17.73 8.97
N ALA A 735 12.56 16.96 8.04
CA ALA A 735 13.98 16.59 8.12
C ALA A 735 14.90 17.82 8.10
N ILE A 736 14.62 18.80 7.22
CA ILE A 736 15.36 20.07 7.18
C ILE A 736 15.21 20.84 8.49
N ALA A 737 13.98 20.99 9.00
CA ALA A 737 13.72 21.66 10.28
C ALA A 737 14.43 21.00 11.47
N LEU A 738 14.66 19.69 11.43
CA LEU A 738 15.39 18.97 12.47
C LEU A 738 16.91 19.07 12.34
N GLY A 739 17.43 19.61 11.24
CA GLY A 739 18.84 19.95 11.03
C GLY A 739 19.52 19.23 9.87
N ALA A 740 18.78 18.48 9.05
CA ALA A 740 19.34 17.97 7.78
C ALA A 740 19.58 19.14 6.81
N HIS A 741 20.67 19.06 6.04
CA HIS A 741 20.98 20.02 4.98
C HIS A 741 20.35 19.62 3.64
N ALA A 742 20.19 18.32 3.42
CA ALA A 742 19.49 17.76 2.25
C ALA A 742 18.89 16.41 2.60
N VAL A 743 17.95 15.94 1.78
CA VAL A 743 17.36 14.61 1.90
C VAL A 743 17.63 13.75 0.67
N GLN A 744 17.78 12.46 0.88
CA GLN A 744 17.81 11.44 -0.16
C GLN A 744 16.42 10.83 -0.32
N VAL A 745 15.97 10.71 -1.57
CA VAL A 745 14.69 10.11 -1.95
C VAL A 745 14.97 8.83 -2.70
N GLY A 746 14.44 7.70 -2.23
CA GLY A 746 14.63 6.37 -2.80
C GLY A 746 13.39 5.82 -3.50
N ARG A 747 12.63 4.94 -2.82
CA ARG A 747 11.50 4.17 -3.36
C ARG A 747 10.54 4.98 -4.26
N LEU A 748 10.24 6.23 -3.92
CA LEU A 748 9.36 7.10 -4.73
C LEU A 748 9.77 7.16 -6.22
N TYR A 749 11.02 7.50 -6.53
CA TYR A 749 11.42 7.66 -7.93
C TYR A 749 11.52 6.31 -8.65
N ILE A 750 11.80 5.23 -7.91
CA ILE A 750 11.78 3.86 -8.46
C ILE A 750 10.35 3.50 -8.84
N TRP A 751 9.38 3.70 -7.95
CA TRP A 751 7.98 3.43 -8.25
C TRP A 751 7.47 4.23 -9.46
N GLY A 752 7.81 5.52 -9.55
CA GLY A 752 7.50 6.34 -10.73
C GLY A 752 8.14 5.79 -12.01
N MET A 753 9.43 5.42 -11.95
CA MET A 753 10.15 4.82 -13.08
C MET A 753 9.55 3.47 -13.50
N SER A 754 9.10 2.65 -12.55
CA SER A 754 8.46 1.35 -12.84
C SER A 754 7.13 1.49 -13.58
N HIS A 755 6.41 2.60 -13.38
CA HIS A 755 5.18 2.86 -14.11
C HIS A 755 5.45 3.23 -15.57
N GLU A 756 6.27 4.26 -15.80
CA GLU A 756 6.39 4.91 -17.12
C GLU A 756 7.79 5.44 -17.45
N GLY A 757 8.84 4.78 -16.95
CA GLY A 757 10.22 5.15 -17.23
C GLY A 757 10.51 6.62 -16.90
N GLU A 758 11.02 7.37 -17.88
CA GLU A 758 11.33 8.80 -17.73
C GLU A 758 10.12 9.64 -17.33
N THR A 759 8.95 9.40 -17.93
CA THR A 759 7.73 10.17 -17.67
C THR A 759 7.28 10.01 -16.23
N GLY A 760 7.25 8.77 -15.74
CA GLY A 760 6.79 8.47 -14.38
C GLY A 760 7.79 8.92 -13.32
N CYS A 761 9.09 8.72 -13.54
CA CYS A 761 10.14 9.24 -12.65
C CYS A 761 10.08 10.76 -12.55
N ARG A 762 9.92 11.45 -13.68
CA ARG A 762 9.73 12.91 -13.74
C ARG A 762 8.47 13.35 -12.99
N HIS A 763 7.35 12.66 -13.20
CA HIS A 763 6.08 13.01 -12.57
C HIS A 763 6.19 12.97 -11.04
N VAL A 764 6.75 11.89 -10.50
CA VAL A 764 6.92 11.74 -9.04
C VAL A 764 7.85 12.82 -8.48
N MET A 765 9.00 13.07 -9.11
CA MET A 765 9.97 14.02 -8.58
C MET A 765 9.50 15.48 -8.72
N LYS A 766 8.84 15.86 -9.82
CA LYS A 766 8.19 17.17 -9.94
C LYS A 766 7.05 17.34 -8.94
N SER A 767 6.30 16.27 -8.64
CA SER A 767 5.22 16.30 -7.64
C SER A 767 5.78 16.52 -6.23
N LEU A 768 6.88 15.86 -5.86
CA LEU A 768 7.52 16.08 -4.57
C LEU A 768 8.05 17.52 -4.40
N LEU A 769 8.64 18.08 -5.45
CA LEU A 769 9.08 19.49 -5.47
C LEU A 769 7.90 20.46 -5.34
N ALA A 770 6.80 20.18 -6.06
CA ALA A 770 5.59 20.98 -6.00
C ALA A 770 4.94 20.92 -4.61
N ASP A 771 4.86 19.73 -4.02
CA ASP A 771 4.32 19.52 -2.66
C ASP A 771 5.13 20.32 -1.62
N LEU A 772 6.46 20.30 -1.70
CA LEU A 772 7.32 21.11 -0.82
C LEU A 772 7.14 22.63 -1.03
N ASP A 773 7.13 23.12 -2.28
CA ASP A 773 6.91 24.55 -2.59
C ASP A 773 5.52 25.03 -2.15
N ILE A 774 4.48 24.21 -2.34
CA ILE A 774 3.11 24.50 -1.91
C ILE A 774 3.04 24.51 -0.38
N LEU A 775 3.66 23.55 0.29
CA LEU A 775 3.73 23.51 1.74
C LEU A 775 4.38 24.77 2.31
N MET A 776 5.50 25.21 1.73
CA MET A 776 6.14 26.47 2.14
C MET A 776 5.23 27.67 1.91
N THR A 777 4.54 27.72 0.75
CA THR A 777 3.60 28.79 0.41
C THR A 777 2.45 28.87 1.42
N VAL A 778 1.73 27.77 1.63
CA VAL A 778 0.54 27.73 2.49
C VAL A 778 0.91 27.71 3.98
N GLY A 779 2.07 27.15 4.30
CA GLY A 779 2.62 27.10 5.65
C GLY A 779 3.27 28.40 6.12
N GLY A 780 3.46 29.38 5.23
CA GLY A 780 4.02 30.70 5.57
C GLY A 780 5.54 30.70 5.79
N TYR A 781 6.27 29.93 5.00
CA TYR A 781 7.73 29.83 5.05
C TYR A 781 8.35 30.37 3.76
N GLN A 782 9.10 31.46 3.86
CA GLN A 782 9.72 32.11 2.69
C GLN A 782 11.00 31.41 2.23
N SER A 783 11.78 30.84 3.15
CA SER A 783 13.05 30.18 2.83
C SER A 783 13.26 28.95 3.69
N LEU A 784 13.77 27.86 3.09
CA LEU A 784 14.21 26.70 3.85
C LEU A 784 15.44 27.00 4.72
N LYS A 785 16.19 28.07 4.43
CA LYS A 785 17.33 28.52 5.24
C LYS A 785 16.91 29.02 6.62
N ASP A 786 15.66 29.49 6.76
CA ASP A 786 15.11 29.99 8.01
C ASP A 786 14.33 28.92 8.80
N VAL A 787 14.17 27.73 8.23
CA VAL A 787 13.43 26.62 8.81
C VAL A 787 14.30 25.87 9.81
N ASN A 788 13.83 25.77 11.05
CA ASN A 788 14.50 25.08 12.14
C ASN A 788 13.46 24.42 13.09
N ARG A 789 13.90 23.83 14.20
CA ARG A 789 13.02 23.09 15.12
C ARG A 789 11.83 23.90 15.65
N SER A 790 11.91 25.24 15.68
CA SER A 790 10.78 26.10 16.07
C SER A 790 9.60 26.07 15.09
N ALA A 791 9.81 25.62 13.85
CA ALA A 791 8.76 25.38 12.86
C ALA A 791 7.93 24.12 13.17
N LEU A 792 8.36 23.31 14.16
CA LEU A 792 7.78 22.03 14.49
C LEU A 792 7.26 21.96 15.94
N ARG A 793 6.26 21.12 16.15
CA ARG A 793 5.81 20.65 17.46
C ARG A 793 5.98 19.14 17.54
N TYR A 794 6.66 18.67 18.57
CA TYR A 794 6.75 17.23 18.88
C TYR A 794 5.46 16.71 19.52
N ASN A 795 5.01 15.54 19.09
CA ASN A 795 3.90 14.79 19.63
C ASN A 795 4.35 13.33 19.82
N PRO A 796 4.58 12.86 21.06
CA PRO A 796 5.05 11.49 21.32
C PRO A 796 4.03 10.43 20.89
N SER A 797 2.74 10.77 20.80
CA SER A 797 1.65 9.89 20.36
C SER A 797 1.37 9.99 18.86
N GLY A 798 2.25 10.63 18.09
CA GLY A 798 2.12 10.71 16.64
C GLY A 798 2.28 9.34 15.99
N VAL A 799 1.23 8.87 15.33
CA VAL A 799 1.22 7.62 14.57
C VAL A 799 0.84 7.88 13.11
N PRO A 800 1.35 7.10 12.15
CA PRO A 800 0.90 7.14 10.78
C PRO A 800 -0.57 6.72 10.69
N PRO A 801 -1.34 7.23 9.72
CA PRO A 801 -2.64 6.67 9.38
C PRO A 801 -2.49 5.17 9.12
N SER A 802 -3.42 4.36 9.62
CA SER A 802 -3.48 2.95 9.22
C SER A 802 -3.85 2.84 7.74
N VAL A 803 -3.61 1.68 7.12
CA VAL A 803 -4.03 1.41 5.74
C VAL A 803 -5.52 1.73 5.59
N GLY A 804 -5.85 2.64 4.67
CA GLY A 804 -7.23 3.13 4.45
C GLY A 804 -7.72 4.25 5.38
N GLN A 805 -6.90 4.75 6.30
CA GLN A 805 -7.21 5.87 7.22
C GLN A 805 -6.60 7.22 6.79
N PHE A 806 -6.04 7.33 5.58
CA PHE A 806 -5.71 8.64 5.02
C PHE A 806 -6.94 9.53 5.01
N ALA A 807 -6.77 10.85 5.13
CA ALA A 807 -7.87 11.77 4.86
C ALA A 807 -8.46 11.38 3.50
N LYS A 808 -9.68 10.80 3.51
CA LYS A 808 -10.29 10.16 2.34
C LYS A 808 -10.23 11.17 1.18
N LEU A 809 -9.45 10.87 0.14
CA LEU A 809 -9.48 11.58 -1.13
C LEU A 809 -10.64 11.06 -1.97
#